data_AF-A0A7Z9S3H6-F1
#
_entry.id   AF-A0A7Z9S3H6-F1
#
_cell.length_a   1.000
_cell.length_b   1.000
_cell.length_c   1.000
_cell.angle_alpha   90.00
_cell.angle_beta   90.00
_cell.angle_gamma   90.00
#
_symmetry.space_group_name_H-M   'P 1'
#
loop_
_entity.id
_entity.type
_entity.pdbx_description
1 polymer ?
#
loop_
_entity_poly.entity_id
_entity_poly.type
_entity_poly.pdbx_seq_one_letter_code
_entity_poly.pdbx_strand_id
1 'polypeptide(L)'
;EVVTAAIQEDVQGIAISSYQGGHVEYFKYMVDLLAQRDRPEIKVFGGGGGVITEAEIAELRDYGVCRIYTPEDGRKMGLDGMILDMISLAESGTSASKSEKALPKDLNGLKSANDADLARFITALELGVLPKKRRDDIQALANKGTPAPVLGITGTGGAGKSSLTDELILRFRLYGDEPKIAVIAIDPSRRKSGGALLGDRIRMNAITSPTIYMRSLAKRESGTEVPAALEDIITCCQAANFDLIIIETPGIGQGDAAIVDYTDVSLYVMTPEFGAASQLEKIDMLDFADLIAINKMDRLGALDALRDVRKQVQRNRQEFTKPVTDMPVFGTIASRFADPGISALYNGLLKVLNFKNFNVLNRISKPVGLKNFDPDSSFRDHLVPPERRRYLAEIADTVRGYHRTIAEQVCLARERQQLTASKAILKIAGKPTSDLDPLIQARQEALNPTTKKLLEEWPKIKEKLSGQELVENNGDDKSRILLKNESLSGTLIPRIALPSFEDDGELLKWLMRENLPGYFPYTAGVFPFKREEEDPTRMFAGEGDPAATNYRFKLLSRHSDAKRLSTAFDSVTLYGFDPHQRPDIYGKVGNSGVSVATLDDLKVLYRGFDLCSPSTSVSMTINGPAPTILAMFLNTAITQRLDAFREKQGRPPKAKEAAEIKAWVLETVRGTVQADILKEDQGQNTCIFSTEFALRMMADIQAYFIENKVKNFYSVSISGYHIAEAGANPISQLAFTLANGFTFVESYLARNMKVDDFAPNLSFFFSNGMDPEYTVMGRVARRIWATAMKLKYNGNKRSQRLKYHIQTSGRSLHAQEMDFNDIRTTLQALIAV
;
A
#
# COMPACT_ATOMS: atom_id res chain seq x y z
N GLU A 1 4.62 1.57 -22.08
CA GLU A 1 3.92 0.38 -21.54
C GLU A 1 2.56 0.17 -22.19
N VAL A 2 1.58 1.06 -21.98
CA VAL A 2 0.22 0.92 -22.55
C VAL A 2 0.21 0.64 -24.05
N VAL A 3 0.97 1.43 -24.85
CA VAL A 3 1.04 1.23 -26.30
C VAL A 3 1.64 -0.13 -26.66
N THR A 4 2.72 -0.54 -26.00
CA THR A 4 3.31 -1.87 -26.19
C THR A 4 2.30 -2.97 -25.88
N ALA A 5 1.56 -2.83 -24.78
CA ALA A 5 0.54 -3.79 -24.40
C ALA A 5 -0.58 -3.87 -25.45
N ALA A 6 -1.14 -2.72 -25.83
CA ALA A 6 -2.20 -2.62 -26.84
C ALA A 6 -1.81 -3.24 -28.19
N ILE A 7 -0.55 -3.06 -28.61
CA ILE A 7 -0.03 -3.63 -29.86
C ILE A 7 0.12 -5.15 -29.74
N GLN A 8 0.76 -5.65 -28.69
CA GLN A 8 0.96 -7.08 -28.48
C GLN A 8 -0.36 -7.83 -28.29
N GLU A 9 -1.35 -7.23 -27.60
CA GLU A 9 -2.69 -7.79 -27.44
C GLU A 9 -3.58 -7.64 -28.68
N ASP A 10 -3.19 -6.79 -29.63
CA ASP A 10 -3.99 -6.44 -30.80
C ASP A 10 -5.41 -5.89 -30.50
N VAL A 11 -5.51 -4.97 -29.55
CA VAL A 11 -6.80 -4.39 -29.11
C VAL A 11 -7.39 -3.40 -30.11
N GLN A 12 -8.70 -3.17 -30.01
CA GLN A 12 -9.41 -2.16 -30.79
C GLN A 12 -9.41 -0.77 -30.13
N GLY A 13 -9.28 -0.71 -28.80
CA GLY A 13 -9.27 0.55 -28.08
C GLY A 13 -8.56 0.49 -26.74
N ILE A 14 -8.15 1.66 -26.26
CA ILE A 14 -7.42 1.89 -25.02
C ILE A 14 -8.24 2.89 -24.20
N ALA A 15 -8.48 2.60 -22.92
CA ALA A 15 -9.14 3.52 -21.99
C ALA A 15 -8.17 3.92 -20.87
N ILE A 16 -7.98 5.23 -20.66
CA ILE A 16 -7.06 5.78 -19.64
C ILE A 16 -7.77 6.77 -18.73
N SER A 17 -7.57 6.60 -17.42
CA SER A 17 -7.88 7.63 -16.44
C SER A 17 -6.65 8.47 -16.10
N SER A 18 -6.76 9.80 -16.18
CA SER A 18 -5.66 10.73 -15.84
C SER A 18 -6.13 11.83 -14.90
N TYR A 19 -5.69 11.77 -13.63
CA TYR A 19 -6.08 12.71 -12.56
C TYR A 19 -4.92 13.57 -12.04
N GLN A 20 -3.70 13.37 -12.54
CA GLN A 20 -2.47 13.98 -11.99
C GLN A 20 -1.96 15.19 -12.82
N GLY A 21 -2.74 15.66 -13.79
CA GLY A 21 -2.25 16.60 -14.81
C GLY A 21 -1.28 15.97 -15.82
N GLY A 22 -0.79 16.78 -16.76
CA GLY A 22 0.03 16.34 -17.88
C GLY A 22 -0.70 15.40 -18.85
N HIS A 23 -2.04 15.44 -18.87
CA HIS A 23 -2.88 14.57 -19.69
C HIS A 23 -2.75 14.92 -21.18
N VAL A 24 -2.60 16.19 -21.53
CA VAL A 24 -2.47 16.62 -22.93
C VAL A 24 -1.25 15.96 -23.56
N GLU A 25 -0.08 16.10 -22.93
CA GLU A 25 1.17 15.50 -23.37
C GLU A 25 1.10 13.98 -23.40
N TYR A 26 0.51 13.38 -22.35
CA TYR A 26 0.39 11.93 -22.24
C TYR A 26 -0.45 11.31 -23.37
N PHE A 27 -1.63 11.88 -23.65
CA PHE A 27 -2.51 11.39 -24.71
C PHE A 27 -1.94 11.64 -26.11
N LYS A 28 -1.37 12.83 -26.36
CA LYS A 28 -0.70 13.12 -27.64
C LYS A 28 0.45 12.14 -27.89
N TYR A 29 1.29 11.91 -26.89
CA TYR A 29 2.39 10.96 -27.00
C TYR A 29 1.90 9.53 -27.23
N MET A 30 0.79 9.12 -26.62
CA MET A 30 0.18 7.82 -26.89
C MET A 30 -0.28 7.69 -28.35
N VAL A 31 -0.94 8.71 -28.89
CA VAL A 31 -1.40 8.76 -30.30
C VAL A 31 -0.19 8.71 -31.24
N ASP A 32 0.83 9.52 -30.98
CA ASP A 32 2.06 9.55 -31.78
C ASP A 32 2.77 8.20 -31.77
N LEU A 33 2.90 7.56 -30.59
CA LEU A 33 3.61 6.30 -30.45
C LEU A 33 2.83 5.13 -31.08
N LEU A 34 1.50 5.18 -31.11
CA LEU A 34 0.67 4.25 -31.87
C LEU A 34 0.90 4.41 -33.38
N ALA A 35 0.90 5.64 -33.88
CA ALA A 35 1.16 5.93 -35.29
C ALA A 35 2.59 5.53 -35.72
N GLN A 36 3.60 5.83 -34.88
CA GLN A 36 5.00 5.47 -35.11
C GLN A 36 5.26 3.95 -35.13
N ARG A 37 4.38 3.17 -34.49
CA ARG A 37 4.45 1.70 -34.47
C ARG A 37 3.43 1.06 -35.40
N ASP A 38 3.00 1.79 -36.43
CA ASP A 38 2.10 1.34 -37.50
C ASP A 38 0.73 0.84 -37.01
N ARG A 39 0.23 1.38 -35.89
CA ARG A 39 -1.05 1.03 -35.28
C ARG A 39 -1.98 2.24 -34.99
N PRO A 40 -2.13 3.21 -35.91
CA PRO A 40 -2.95 4.41 -35.67
C PRO A 40 -4.45 4.12 -35.56
N GLU A 41 -4.92 2.95 -35.96
CA GLU A 41 -6.33 2.56 -35.92
C GLU A 41 -6.84 2.19 -34.51
N ILE A 42 -5.94 1.99 -33.53
CA ILE A 42 -6.33 1.72 -32.15
C ILE A 42 -6.90 3.00 -31.54
N LYS A 43 -8.16 2.97 -31.09
CA LYS A 43 -8.85 4.16 -30.58
C LYS A 43 -8.50 4.45 -29.12
N VAL A 44 -8.15 5.69 -28.84
CA VAL A 44 -7.80 6.14 -27.48
C VAL A 44 -8.99 6.84 -26.83
N PHE A 45 -9.33 6.43 -25.62
CA PHE A 45 -10.40 6.99 -24.78
C PHE A 45 -9.83 7.43 -23.43
N GLY A 46 -10.48 8.38 -22.77
CA GLY A 46 -10.07 8.74 -21.42
C GLY A 46 -11.04 9.52 -20.56
N GLY A 47 -10.61 9.82 -19.34
CA GLY A 47 -11.36 10.64 -18.37
C GLY A 47 -10.47 11.08 -17.21
N GLY A 48 -10.77 12.25 -16.63
CA GLY A 48 -9.97 12.83 -15.53
C GLY A 48 -10.79 13.63 -14.53
N GLY A 49 -12.11 13.44 -14.51
CA GLY A 49 -13.01 14.28 -13.71
C GLY A 49 -12.93 15.75 -14.17
N GLY A 50 -12.79 16.67 -13.21
CA GLY A 50 -12.63 18.10 -13.49
C GLY A 50 -11.20 18.55 -13.82
N VAL A 51 -10.23 17.63 -13.92
CA VAL A 51 -8.82 17.95 -14.20
C VAL A 51 -8.60 18.28 -15.68
N ILE A 52 -9.38 17.67 -16.58
CA ILE A 52 -9.29 17.90 -18.03
C ILE A 52 -10.38 18.89 -18.42
N THR A 53 -9.99 20.07 -18.87
CA THR A 53 -10.90 21.17 -19.24
C THR A 53 -11.52 20.95 -20.63
N GLU A 54 -12.65 21.60 -20.91
CA GLU A 54 -13.32 21.53 -22.22
C GLU A 54 -12.41 21.93 -23.40
N ALA A 55 -11.53 22.91 -23.19
CA ALA A 55 -10.56 23.34 -24.20
C ALA A 55 -9.54 22.25 -24.51
N GLU A 56 -9.00 21.60 -23.48
CA GLU A 56 -8.06 20.49 -23.64
C GLU A 56 -8.73 19.24 -24.25
N ILE A 57 -10.02 19.01 -23.95
CA ILE A 57 -10.79 17.93 -24.57
C ILE A 57 -10.92 18.16 -26.07
N ALA A 58 -11.26 19.38 -26.49
CA ALA A 58 -11.33 19.74 -27.91
C ALA A 58 -9.98 19.54 -28.59
N GLU A 59 -8.90 20.03 -27.98
CA GLU A 59 -7.53 19.86 -28.48
C GLU A 59 -7.14 18.39 -28.63
N LEU A 60 -7.40 17.55 -27.62
CA LEU A 60 -7.07 16.13 -27.65
C LEU A 60 -7.87 15.38 -28.72
N ARG A 61 -9.15 15.74 -28.89
CA ARG A 61 -9.99 15.15 -29.93
C ARG A 61 -9.48 15.52 -31.31
N ASP A 62 -9.14 16.78 -31.54
CA ASP A 62 -8.62 17.27 -32.82
C ASP A 62 -7.25 16.66 -33.14
N TYR A 63 -6.47 16.28 -32.11
CA TYR A 63 -5.19 15.59 -32.27
C TYR A 63 -5.33 14.11 -32.68
N GLY A 64 -6.39 13.42 -32.25
CA GLY A 64 -6.63 12.01 -32.58
C GLY A 64 -7.16 11.13 -31.44
N VAL A 65 -7.41 11.69 -30.26
CA VAL A 65 -8.11 10.97 -29.18
C VAL A 65 -9.57 10.78 -29.58
N CYS A 66 -10.10 9.56 -29.49
CA CYS A 66 -11.45 9.24 -29.93
C CYS A 66 -12.51 9.94 -29.07
N ARG A 67 -12.38 9.87 -27.74
CA ARG A 67 -13.30 10.54 -26.82
C ARG A 67 -12.70 10.68 -25.41
N ILE A 68 -12.86 11.86 -24.82
CA ILE A 68 -12.65 12.08 -23.37
C ILE A 68 -14.02 12.30 -22.73
N TYR A 69 -14.34 11.55 -21.67
CA TYR A 69 -15.60 11.64 -20.94
C TYR A 69 -15.51 12.61 -19.77
N THR A 70 -16.46 13.54 -19.68
CA THR A 70 -16.55 14.55 -18.62
C THR A 70 -17.43 14.09 -17.45
N PRO A 71 -17.37 14.76 -16.27
CA PRO A 71 -18.35 14.55 -15.20
C PRO A 71 -19.80 14.79 -15.66
N GLU A 72 -20.02 15.68 -16.63
CA GLU A 72 -21.33 15.98 -17.18
C GLU A 72 -21.86 14.85 -18.06
N ASP A 73 -20.99 14.22 -18.86
CA ASP A 73 -21.33 12.99 -19.60
C ASP A 73 -21.74 11.89 -18.63
N GLY A 74 -21.02 11.73 -17.52
CA GLY A 74 -21.37 10.77 -16.47
C GLY A 74 -22.78 10.99 -15.89
N ARG A 75 -23.22 12.26 -15.74
CA ARG A 75 -24.59 12.59 -15.30
C ARG A 75 -25.64 12.34 -16.38
N LYS A 76 -25.35 12.70 -17.64
CA LYS A 76 -26.33 12.61 -18.75
C LYS A 76 -26.48 11.19 -19.29
N MET A 77 -25.38 10.48 -19.46
CA MET A 77 -25.34 9.14 -20.07
C MET A 77 -25.46 8.03 -19.01
N GLY A 78 -25.09 8.32 -17.76
CA GLY A 78 -24.83 7.30 -16.76
C GLY A 78 -23.53 6.54 -17.03
N LEU A 79 -23.06 5.79 -16.03
CA LEU A 79 -21.84 4.98 -16.16
C LEU A 79 -21.96 3.94 -17.29
N ASP A 80 -23.06 3.19 -17.30
CA ASP A 80 -23.29 2.16 -18.32
C ASP A 80 -23.37 2.75 -19.73
N GLY A 81 -24.00 3.93 -19.88
CA GLY A 81 -24.10 4.62 -21.16
C GLY A 81 -22.75 5.05 -21.73
N MET A 82 -21.84 5.55 -20.89
CA MET A 82 -20.47 5.88 -21.33
C MET A 82 -19.70 4.65 -21.83
N ILE A 83 -19.82 3.52 -21.13
CA ILE A 83 -19.12 2.29 -21.52
C ILE A 83 -19.68 1.70 -22.81
N LEU A 84 -21.00 1.69 -22.99
CA LEU A 84 -21.63 1.21 -24.22
C LEU A 84 -21.25 2.06 -25.44
N ASP A 85 -21.20 3.38 -25.27
CA ASP A 85 -20.71 4.31 -26.29
C ASP A 85 -19.25 4.03 -26.65
N MET A 86 -18.38 3.84 -25.65
CA MET A 86 -16.97 3.52 -25.87
C MET A 86 -16.79 2.22 -26.66
N ILE A 87 -17.53 1.15 -26.31
CA ILE A 87 -17.46 -0.13 -27.01
C ILE A 87 -17.92 0.03 -28.47
N SER A 88 -19.05 0.70 -28.69
CA SER A 88 -19.59 0.97 -30.03
C SER A 88 -18.58 1.74 -30.90
N LEU A 89 -17.96 2.79 -30.32
CA LEU A 89 -16.93 3.56 -30.99
C LEU A 89 -15.69 2.70 -31.27
N ALA A 90 -15.21 1.90 -30.33
CA ALA A 90 -14.07 1.00 -30.53
C ALA A 90 -14.33 -0.01 -31.67
N GLU A 91 -15.56 -0.52 -31.79
CA GLU A 91 -15.95 -1.47 -32.84
C GLU A 91 -16.15 -0.84 -34.21
N SER A 92 -16.48 0.46 -34.29
CA SER A 92 -16.71 1.14 -35.57
C SER A 92 -15.44 1.15 -36.43
N GLY A 93 -15.48 0.47 -37.59
CA GLY A 93 -14.35 0.30 -38.51
C GLY A 93 -13.59 -1.04 -38.39
N THR A 94 -13.94 -1.90 -37.43
CA THR A 94 -13.24 -3.19 -37.19
C THR A 94 -13.47 -4.26 -38.26
N SER A 95 -14.52 -4.14 -39.10
CA SER A 95 -14.71 -5.06 -40.23
C SER A 95 -13.56 -5.00 -41.24
N ALA A 96 -12.82 -3.88 -41.31
CA ALA A 96 -11.62 -3.78 -42.15
C ALA A 96 -10.40 -4.48 -41.52
N SER A 97 -10.21 -4.41 -40.19
CA SER A 97 -9.06 -4.98 -39.47
C SER A 97 -9.14 -6.50 -39.26
N LYS A 98 -10.33 -7.10 -39.39
CA LYS A 98 -10.55 -8.56 -39.34
C LYS A 98 -10.55 -9.22 -40.73
N SER A 99 -10.29 -8.44 -41.80
CA SER A 99 -10.28 -8.95 -43.17
C SER A 99 -8.90 -9.51 -43.56
N GLU A 100 -8.84 -10.44 -44.51
CA GLU A 100 -7.59 -10.97 -45.07
C GLU A 100 -6.65 -9.85 -45.60
N LYS A 101 -7.22 -8.71 -46.01
CA LYS A 101 -6.47 -7.53 -46.47
C LYS A 101 -5.72 -6.77 -45.37
N ALA A 102 -6.10 -6.99 -44.10
CA ALA A 102 -5.42 -6.39 -42.94
C ALA A 102 -4.27 -7.27 -42.39
N LEU A 103 -4.07 -8.48 -42.93
CA LEU A 103 -2.94 -9.32 -42.57
C LEU A 103 -1.64 -8.77 -43.17
N PRO A 104 -0.50 -8.95 -42.49
CA PRO A 104 0.81 -8.61 -43.05
C PRO A 104 1.03 -9.26 -44.42
N LYS A 105 1.51 -8.46 -45.39
CA LYS A 105 1.63 -8.88 -46.80
C LYS A 105 2.60 -10.04 -47.00
N ASP A 106 3.59 -10.19 -46.14
CA ASP A 106 4.55 -11.29 -46.13
C ASP A 106 4.80 -11.80 -44.70
N LEU A 107 5.78 -12.69 -44.51
CA LEU A 107 6.18 -13.23 -43.19
C LEU A 107 7.46 -12.57 -42.65
N ASN A 108 7.96 -11.49 -43.26
CA ASN A 108 9.22 -10.87 -42.86
C ASN A 108 9.12 -10.23 -41.47
N GLY A 109 7.97 -9.65 -41.13
CA GLY A 109 7.67 -9.16 -39.78
C GLY A 109 7.70 -10.24 -38.71
N LEU A 110 7.29 -11.46 -39.05
CA LEU A 110 7.41 -12.62 -38.15
C LEU A 110 8.89 -12.96 -37.93
N LYS A 111 9.70 -13.00 -39.00
CA LYS A 111 11.15 -13.30 -38.92
C LYS A 111 11.94 -12.28 -38.08
N SER A 112 11.54 -11.00 -38.14
CA SER A 112 12.17 -9.93 -37.36
C SER A 112 11.60 -9.81 -35.94
N ALA A 113 10.65 -10.67 -35.55
CA ALA A 113 9.92 -10.61 -34.28
C ALA A 113 9.27 -9.24 -34.05
N ASN A 114 8.66 -8.67 -35.08
CA ASN A 114 7.87 -7.45 -34.93
C ASN A 114 6.58 -7.76 -34.15
N ASP A 115 6.42 -7.12 -32.99
CA ASP A 115 5.27 -7.29 -32.09
C ASP A 115 3.92 -7.12 -32.79
N ALA A 116 3.79 -6.11 -33.67
CA ALA A 116 2.52 -5.79 -34.32
C ALA A 116 2.12 -6.88 -35.32
N ASP A 117 3.06 -7.36 -36.13
CA ASP A 117 2.80 -8.40 -37.11
C ASP A 117 2.51 -9.74 -36.42
N LEU A 118 3.31 -10.12 -35.42
CA LEU A 118 3.08 -11.33 -34.63
C LEU A 118 1.69 -11.31 -33.97
N ALA A 119 1.31 -10.18 -33.35
CA ALA A 119 0.02 -10.02 -32.71
C ALA A 119 -1.14 -10.17 -33.70
N ARG A 120 -1.01 -9.64 -34.93
CA ARG A 120 -2.01 -9.77 -36.00
C ARG A 120 -2.15 -11.21 -36.49
N PHE A 121 -1.04 -11.94 -36.66
CA PHE A 121 -1.10 -13.36 -37.01
C PHE A 121 -1.79 -14.18 -35.93
N ILE A 122 -1.48 -13.93 -34.66
CA ILE A 122 -2.13 -14.61 -33.53
C ILE A 122 -3.63 -14.31 -33.51
N THR A 123 -4.06 -13.05 -33.71
CA THR A 123 -5.49 -12.71 -33.82
C THR A 123 -6.18 -13.47 -34.96
N ALA A 124 -5.54 -13.58 -36.11
CA ALA A 124 -6.11 -14.28 -37.26
C ALA A 124 -6.22 -15.80 -37.06
N LEU A 125 -5.26 -16.39 -36.35
CA LEU A 125 -5.30 -17.78 -35.90
C LEU A 125 -6.44 -17.99 -34.89
N GLU A 126 -6.55 -17.13 -33.88
CA GLU A 126 -7.57 -17.20 -32.84
C GLU A 126 -9.00 -17.05 -33.41
N LEU A 127 -9.17 -16.23 -34.45
CA LEU A 127 -10.44 -16.06 -35.17
C LEU A 127 -10.69 -17.12 -36.25
N GLY A 128 -9.72 -17.98 -36.54
CA GLY A 128 -9.81 -19.01 -37.59
C GLY A 128 -9.85 -18.45 -39.02
N VAL A 129 -9.48 -17.18 -39.22
CA VAL A 129 -9.57 -16.49 -40.53
C VAL A 129 -8.26 -16.56 -41.34
N LEU A 130 -7.17 -17.08 -40.76
CA LEU A 130 -5.90 -17.19 -41.47
C LEU A 130 -5.97 -18.28 -42.57
N PRO A 131 -5.69 -17.95 -43.86
CA PRO A 131 -5.75 -18.92 -44.96
C PRO A 131 -4.78 -20.09 -44.78
N LYS A 132 -5.17 -21.29 -45.24
CA LYS A 132 -4.36 -22.51 -45.11
C LYS A 132 -2.92 -22.35 -45.61
N LYS A 133 -2.75 -21.77 -46.81
CA LYS A 133 -1.42 -21.52 -47.39
C LYS A 133 -0.50 -20.73 -46.45
N ARG A 134 -1.03 -19.70 -45.77
CA ARG A 134 -0.26 -18.90 -44.81
C ARG A 134 0.13 -19.69 -43.58
N ARG A 135 -0.74 -20.58 -43.08
CA ARG A 135 -0.42 -21.50 -41.97
C ARG A 135 0.71 -22.44 -42.37
N ASP A 136 0.62 -23.03 -43.56
CA ASP A 136 1.66 -23.92 -44.09
C ASP A 136 3.01 -23.17 -44.23
N ASP A 137 3.00 -21.91 -44.68
CA ASP A 137 4.19 -21.07 -44.78
C ASP A 137 4.81 -20.75 -43.40
N ILE A 138 3.98 -20.51 -42.36
CA ILE A 138 4.44 -20.29 -40.98
C ILE A 138 5.06 -21.58 -40.41
N GLN A 139 4.42 -22.73 -40.61
CA GLN A 139 4.95 -24.03 -40.19
C GLN A 139 6.30 -24.31 -40.87
N ALA A 140 6.40 -24.05 -42.18
CA ALA A 140 7.65 -24.21 -42.92
C ALA A 140 8.76 -23.26 -42.43
N LEU A 141 8.40 -22.09 -41.89
CA LEU A 141 9.35 -21.16 -41.29
C LEU A 141 9.79 -21.64 -39.90
N ALA A 142 8.87 -22.08 -39.05
CA ALA A 142 9.18 -22.67 -37.73
C ALA A 142 10.14 -23.86 -37.87
N ASN A 143 9.90 -24.76 -38.84
CA ASN A 143 10.73 -25.94 -39.08
C ASN A 143 12.15 -25.63 -39.57
N LYS A 144 12.41 -24.40 -40.05
CA LYS A 144 13.76 -23.96 -40.48
C LYS A 144 14.59 -23.39 -39.33
N GLY A 145 13.92 -22.94 -38.25
CA GLY A 145 14.58 -22.40 -37.06
C GLY A 145 15.05 -23.49 -36.11
N THR A 146 15.81 -23.08 -35.08
CA THR A 146 16.03 -23.95 -33.92
C THR A 146 14.75 -23.95 -33.08
N PRO A 147 14.15 -25.10 -32.76
CA PRO A 147 12.90 -25.13 -32.00
C PRO A 147 13.11 -24.53 -30.61
N ALA A 148 12.33 -23.51 -30.31
CA ALA A 148 12.26 -22.90 -28.98
C ALA A 148 11.56 -23.87 -28.02
N PRO A 149 12.15 -24.17 -26.84
CA PRO A 149 11.45 -24.95 -25.83
C PRO A 149 10.16 -24.26 -25.39
N VAL A 150 9.13 -25.06 -25.15
CA VAL A 150 7.83 -24.62 -24.64
C VAL A 150 7.66 -25.05 -23.18
N LEU A 151 7.63 -24.08 -22.27
CA LEU A 151 7.38 -24.26 -20.85
C LEU A 151 5.89 -24.05 -20.54
N GLY A 152 5.19 -25.11 -20.13
CA GLY A 152 3.84 -25.05 -19.61
C GLY A 152 3.81 -24.79 -18.12
N ILE A 153 3.17 -23.71 -17.68
CA ILE A 153 2.94 -23.39 -16.28
C ILE A 153 1.44 -23.56 -16.01
N THR A 154 1.10 -24.58 -15.24
CA THR A 154 -0.29 -24.88 -14.85
C THR A 154 -0.42 -25.04 -13.35
N GLY A 155 -1.64 -25.05 -12.83
CA GLY A 155 -1.87 -25.09 -11.39
C GLY A 155 -3.23 -24.59 -10.96
N THR A 156 -3.52 -24.75 -9.67
CA THR A 156 -4.81 -24.38 -9.10
C THR A 156 -5.05 -22.86 -9.17
N GLY A 157 -6.33 -22.48 -9.25
CA GLY A 157 -6.74 -21.07 -9.28
C GLY A 157 -6.19 -20.29 -8.09
N GLY A 158 -5.50 -19.18 -8.36
CA GLY A 158 -4.95 -18.32 -7.32
C GLY A 158 -3.69 -18.86 -6.63
N ALA A 159 -3.06 -19.94 -7.11
CA ALA A 159 -1.78 -20.43 -6.59
C ALA A 159 -0.62 -19.44 -6.76
N GLY A 160 -0.77 -18.45 -7.65
CA GLY A 160 0.23 -17.42 -7.94
C GLY A 160 1.09 -17.76 -9.14
N LYS A 161 0.50 -18.36 -10.18
CA LYS A 161 1.16 -18.76 -11.43
C LYS A 161 1.78 -17.56 -12.15
N SER A 162 0.99 -16.54 -12.49
CA SER A 162 1.50 -15.35 -13.17
C SER A 162 2.54 -14.57 -12.37
N SER A 163 2.44 -14.51 -11.04
CA SER A 163 3.52 -13.96 -10.20
C SER A 163 4.79 -14.81 -10.22
N LEU A 164 4.66 -16.14 -10.24
CA LEU A 164 5.79 -17.07 -10.36
C LEU A 164 6.47 -16.94 -11.74
N THR A 165 5.66 -16.86 -12.80
CA THR A 165 6.09 -16.64 -14.18
C THR A 165 6.90 -15.36 -14.30
N ASP A 166 6.40 -14.24 -13.77
CA ASP A 166 7.09 -12.96 -13.76
C ASP A 166 8.45 -13.03 -13.06
N GLU A 167 8.48 -13.63 -11.86
CA GLU A 167 9.71 -13.80 -11.09
C GLU A 167 10.72 -14.71 -11.82
N LEU A 168 10.28 -15.74 -12.55
CA LEU A 168 11.16 -16.56 -13.39
C LEU A 168 11.73 -15.77 -14.56
N ILE A 169 10.90 -14.98 -15.26
CA ILE A 169 11.35 -14.07 -16.33
C ILE A 169 12.38 -13.08 -15.78
N LEU A 170 12.17 -12.56 -14.57
CA LEU A 170 13.14 -11.70 -13.91
C LEU A 170 14.49 -12.42 -13.70
N ARG A 171 14.51 -13.69 -13.30
CA ARG A 171 15.78 -14.45 -13.18
C ARG A 171 16.44 -14.67 -14.53
N PHE A 172 15.66 -14.97 -15.57
CA PHE A 172 16.19 -15.06 -16.94
C PHE A 172 16.84 -13.75 -17.39
N ARG A 173 16.26 -12.60 -17.05
CA ARG A 173 16.82 -11.28 -17.39
C ARG A 173 18.04 -10.91 -16.55
N LEU A 174 18.02 -11.17 -15.25
CA LEU A 174 19.10 -10.77 -14.34
C LEU A 174 20.35 -11.65 -14.47
N TYR A 175 20.16 -12.94 -14.76
CA TYR A 175 21.24 -13.93 -14.77
C TYR A 175 21.50 -14.52 -16.16
N GLY A 176 20.81 -14.04 -17.18
CA GLY A 176 21.00 -14.41 -18.58
C GLY A 176 21.49 -13.26 -19.45
N ASP A 177 21.84 -13.59 -20.69
CA ASP A 177 22.22 -12.61 -21.72
C ASP A 177 20.96 -12.13 -22.47
N GLU A 178 19.96 -11.64 -21.72
CA GLU A 178 18.64 -11.15 -22.19
C GLU A 178 17.94 -12.05 -23.25
N PRO A 179 17.50 -13.26 -22.89
CA PRO A 179 16.81 -14.17 -23.81
C PRO A 179 15.52 -13.56 -24.38
N LYS A 180 15.19 -13.93 -25.62
CA LYS A 180 13.88 -13.60 -26.22
C LYS A 180 12.82 -14.57 -25.71
N ILE A 181 11.83 -14.06 -24.98
CA ILE A 181 10.78 -14.88 -24.37
C ILE A 181 9.40 -14.46 -24.90
N ALA A 182 8.62 -15.42 -25.39
CA ALA A 182 7.20 -15.23 -25.65
C ALA A 182 6.37 -15.80 -24.49
N VAL A 183 5.41 -15.04 -23.99
CA VAL A 183 4.50 -15.42 -22.91
C VAL A 183 3.07 -15.45 -23.45
N ILE A 184 2.43 -16.62 -23.40
CA ILE A 184 1.04 -16.82 -23.79
C ILE A 184 0.24 -17.14 -22.52
N ALA A 185 -0.49 -16.16 -21.99
CA ALA A 185 -1.26 -16.31 -20.76
C ALA A 185 -2.74 -16.51 -21.06
N ILE A 186 -3.35 -17.56 -20.51
CA ILE A 186 -4.71 -17.97 -20.84
C ILE A 186 -5.61 -17.78 -19.61
N ASP A 187 -6.62 -16.93 -19.74
CA ASP A 187 -7.58 -16.63 -18.68
C ASP A 187 -8.99 -17.19 -18.99
N PRO A 188 -9.81 -17.48 -17.96
CA PRO A 188 -11.14 -18.02 -18.15
C PRO A 188 -12.13 -16.94 -18.65
N SER A 189 -12.98 -17.31 -19.62
CA SER A 189 -14.07 -16.46 -20.10
C SER A 189 -15.37 -16.64 -19.29
N ARG A 190 -16.11 -15.55 -19.06
CA ARG A 190 -17.40 -15.59 -18.36
C ARG A 190 -18.54 -15.77 -19.36
N ARG A 191 -19.16 -16.96 -19.35
CA ARG A 191 -20.28 -17.31 -20.26
C ARG A 191 -21.45 -16.32 -20.24
N LYS A 192 -21.82 -15.82 -19.04
CA LYS A 192 -22.99 -14.93 -18.88
C LYS A 192 -22.82 -13.60 -19.60
N SER A 193 -21.61 -13.05 -19.61
CA SER A 193 -21.31 -11.75 -20.21
C SER A 193 -20.70 -11.85 -21.61
N GLY A 194 -20.22 -13.04 -22.01
CA GLY A 194 -19.47 -13.23 -23.25
C GLY A 194 -18.01 -12.74 -23.20
N GLY A 195 -17.68 -11.79 -22.31
CA GLY A 195 -16.33 -11.27 -22.10
C GLY A 195 -15.45 -12.07 -21.11
N ALA A 196 -14.20 -11.63 -20.97
CA ALA A 196 -13.21 -12.15 -20.02
C ALA A 196 -12.47 -11.00 -19.33
N LEU A 197 -11.98 -11.23 -18.12
CA LEU A 197 -11.00 -10.37 -17.47
C LEU A 197 -9.64 -11.04 -17.64
N LEU A 198 -8.84 -10.54 -18.58
CA LEU A 198 -7.49 -11.03 -18.85
C LEU A 198 -6.54 -10.38 -17.83
N GLY A 199 -6.44 -11.02 -16.67
CA GLY A 199 -5.83 -10.49 -15.46
C GLY A 199 -4.36 -10.86 -15.29
N ASP A 200 -3.80 -11.79 -16.06
CA ASP A 200 -2.42 -12.23 -15.84
C ASP A 200 -1.39 -11.14 -16.10
N ARG A 201 -1.59 -10.30 -17.13
CA ARG A 201 -0.65 -9.22 -17.49
C ARG A 201 -0.44 -8.20 -16.39
N ILE A 202 -1.44 -7.96 -15.53
CA ILE A 202 -1.32 -7.01 -14.41
C ILE A 202 -0.29 -7.45 -13.36
N ARG A 203 0.11 -8.73 -13.37
CA ARG A 203 1.10 -9.30 -12.44
C ARG A 203 2.52 -9.30 -13.00
N MET A 204 2.69 -8.95 -14.27
CA MET A 204 3.95 -9.09 -15.00
C MET A 204 4.73 -7.78 -14.98
N ASN A 205 5.71 -7.64 -14.07
CA ASN A 205 6.57 -6.47 -13.96
C ASN A 205 7.86 -6.60 -14.79
N ALA A 206 8.36 -7.82 -14.98
CA ALA A 206 9.61 -8.12 -15.65
C ALA A 206 9.50 -8.18 -17.18
N ILE A 207 8.29 -8.02 -17.74
CA ILE A 207 8.05 -8.08 -19.19
C ILE A 207 8.31 -6.77 -19.93
N THR A 208 8.59 -5.67 -19.22
CA THR A 208 8.94 -4.38 -19.86
C THR A 208 10.37 -4.44 -20.42
N SER A 209 10.51 -5.10 -21.57
CA SER A 209 11.76 -5.32 -22.31
C SER A 209 11.44 -5.54 -23.80
N PRO A 210 12.26 -5.06 -24.74
CA PRO A 210 12.07 -5.32 -26.17
C PRO A 210 12.27 -6.81 -26.55
N THR A 211 12.87 -7.61 -25.67
CA THR A 211 13.07 -9.05 -25.89
C THR A 211 11.90 -9.91 -25.38
N ILE A 212 10.89 -9.31 -24.75
CA ILE A 212 9.79 -10.05 -24.15
C ILE A 212 8.47 -9.67 -24.85
N TYR A 213 7.80 -10.68 -25.37
CA TYR A 213 6.48 -10.56 -25.98
C TYR A 213 5.45 -11.23 -25.08
N MET A 214 4.31 -10.59 -24.82
CA MET A 214 3.22 -11.20 -24.07
C MET A 214 1.89 -11.03 -24.81
N ARG A 215 1.14 -12.14 -24.89
CA ARG A 215 -0.23 -12.18 -25.38
C ARG A 215 -1.14 -12.84 -24.36
N SER A 216 -2.25 -12.18 -24.04
CA SER A 216 -3.33 -12.74 -23.24
C SER A 216 -4.43 -13.31 -24.13
N LEU A 217 -4.87 -14.53 -23.83
CA LEU A 217 -5.91 -15.23 -24.56
C LEU A 217 -7.07 -15.57 -23.62
N ALA A 218 -8.28 -15.57 -24.16
CA ALA A 218 -9.44 -16.10 -23.47
C ALA A 218 -9.68 -17.55 -23.92
N LYS A 219 -10.13 -18.40 -22.99
CA LYS A 219 -10.51 -19.79 -23.29
C LYS A 219 -11.58 -19.93 -24.38
N ARG A 220 -12.57 -19.02 -24.41
CA ARG A 220 -13.72 -18.93 -25.36
C ARG A 220 -14.68 -20.14 -25.41
N GLU A 221 -14.24 -21.37 -25.19
CA GLU A 221 -15.06 -22.59 -25.24
C GLU A 221 -15.28 -23.26 -23.88
N SER A 222 -16.37 -24.02 -23.74
CA SER A 222 -16.68 -24.77 -22.53
C SER A 222 -16.10 -26.18 -22.55
N GLY A 223 -15.21 -26.50 -21.59
CA GLY A 223 -14.77 -27.88 -21.35
C GLY A 223 -13.28 -28.18 -21.57
N THR A 224 -12.54 -27.31 -22.26
CA THR A 224 -11.09 -27.50 -22.55
C THR A 224 -10.25 -26.43 -21.86
N GLU A 225 -9.07 -26.74 -21.35
CA GLU A 225 -8.30 -25.75 -20.55
C GLU A 225 -7.54 -24.73 -21.40
N VAL A 226 -7.36 -25.05 -22.67
CA VAL A 226 -6.57 -24.29 -23.64
C VAL A 226 -7.42 -23.91 -24.86
N PRO A 227 -7.13 -22.78 -25.53
CA PRO A 227 -7.79 -22.40 -26.79
C PRO A 227 -7.51 -23.40 -27.92
N ALA A 228 -8.47 -23.60 -28.81
CA ALA A 228 -8.33 -24.51 -29.95
C ALA A 228 -7.16 -24.16 -30.90
N ALA A 229 -6.80 -22.87 -30.99
CA ALA A 229 -5.71 -22.39 -31.83
C ALA A 229 -4.32 -22.40 -31.14
N LEU A 230 -4.19 -22.99 -29.93
CA LEU A 230 -2.96 -22.89 -29.15
C LEU A 230 -1.73 -23.45 -29.90
N GLU A 231 -1.87 -24.62 -30.53
CA GLU A 231 -0.77 -25.25 -31.30
C GLU A 231 -0.29 -24.37 -32.47
N ASP A 232 -1.24 -23.80 -33.22
CA ASP A 232 -0.95 -22.86 -34.30
C ASP A 232 -0.23 -21.60 -33.76
N ILE A 233 -0.63 -21.10 -32.58
CA ILE A 233 -0.02 -19.94 -31.93
C ILE A 233 1.41 -20.24 -31.45
N ILE A 234 1.65 -21.42 -30.86
CA ILE A 234 3.00 -21.85 -30.48
C ILE A 234 3.90 -21.89 -31.71
N THR A 235 3.43 -22.50 -32.79
CA THR A 235 4.15 -22.59 -34.06
C THR A 235 4.46 -21.19 -34.62
N CYS A 236 3.50 -20.26 -34.50
CA CYS A 236 3.69 -18.87 -34.89
C CYS A 236 4.81 -18.18 -34.08
N CYS A 237 4.86 -18.40 -32.77
CA CYS A 237 5.94 -17.91 -31.92
C CYS A 237 7.29 -18.57 -32.26
N GLN A 238 7.33 -19.88 -32.54
CA GLN A 238 8.56 -20.56 -32.97
C GLN A 238 9.10 -19.97 -34.29
N ALA A 239 8.21 -19.69 -35.25
CA ALA A 239 8.57 -19.04 -36.50
C ALA A 239 9.10 -17.59 -36.32
N ALA A 240 8.83 -16.97 -35.17
CA ALA A 240 9.36 -15.66 -34.79
C ALA A 240 10.72 -15.71 -34.08
N ASN A 241 11.36 -16.88 -33.99
CA ASN A 241 12.70 -17.09 -33.40
C ASN A 241 12.82 -16.60 -31.95
N PHE A 242 11.83 -16.91 -31.10
CA PHE A 242 12.00 -16.79 -29.65
C PHE A 242 12.95 -17.87 -29.11
N ASP A 243 13.63 -17.59 -28.01
CA ASP A 243 14.52 -18.54 -27.34
C ASP A 243 13.78 -19.43 -26.34
N LEU A 244 12.62 -18.97 -25.85
CA LEU A 244 11.74 -19.68 -24.91
C LEU A 244 10.29 -19.23 -25.12
N ILE A 245 9.37 -20.18 -25.10
CA ILE A 245 7.92 -19.92 -25.10
C ILE A 245 7.38 -20.37 -23.75
N ILE A 246 6.67 -19.51 -23.04
CA ILE A 246 6.02 -19.80 -21.77
C ILE A 246 4.51 -19.75 -21.99
N ILE A 247 3.81 -20.80 -21.60
CA ILE A 247 2.35 -20.87 -21.65
C ILE A 247 1.82 -20.97 -20.23
N GLU A 248 0.98 -20.02 -19.83
CA GLU A 248 0.26 -20.06 -18.56
C GLU A 248 -1.20 -20.42 -18.79
N THR A 249 -1.69 -21.44 -18.07
CA THR A 249 -3.08 -21.88 -18.14
C THR A 249 -3.99 -21.14 -17.15
N PRO A 250 -5.32 -21.19 -17.31
CA PRO A 250 -6.23 -20.75 -16.26
C PRO A 250 -6.09 -21.62 -15.00
N GLY A 251 -6.80 -21.28 -13.91
CA GLY A 251 -6.85 -22.14 -12.74
C GLY A 251 -7.49 -23.50 -13.08
N ILE A 252 -6.72 -24.59 -12.93
CA ILE A 252 -7.16 -25.96 -13.27
C ILE A 252 -7.69 -26.72 -12.06
N GLY A 253 -8.50 -27.76 -12.30
CA GLY A 253 -8.95 -28.72 -11.31
C GLY A 253 -7.89 -29.79 -10.98
N GLN A 254 -8.30 -30.84 -10.26
CA GLN A 254 -7.39 -31.92 -9.85
C GLN A 254 -7.12 -32.93 -10.97
N GLY A 255 -8.12 -33.25 -11.82
CA GLY A 255 -8.01 -34.23 -12.92
C GLY A 255 -7.70 -33.62 -14.29
N ASP A 256 -7.10 -32.43 -14.28
CA ASP A 256 -6.91 -31.60 -15.46
C ASP A 256 -5.42 -31.54 -15.80
N ALA A 257 -5.03 -31.96 -17.01
CA ALA A 257 -3.62 -32.02 -17.44
C ALA A 257 -3.40 -31.63 -18.91
N ALA A 258 -4.34 -30.90 -19.52
CA ALA A 258 -4.38 -30.68 -20.97
C ALA A 258 -3.16 -29.93 -21.54
N ILE A 259 -2.43 -29.18 -20.70
CA ILE A 259 -1.23 -28.44 -21.13
C ILE A 259 -0.05 -29.34 -21.52
N VAL A 260 -0.02 -30.57 -21.01
CA VAL A 260 1.10 -31.50 -21.21
C VAL A 260 1.27 -31.83 -22.69
N ASP A 261 0.18 -31.94 -23.44
CA ASP A 261 0.19 -32.26 -24.87
C ASP A 261 0.78 -31.13 -25.75
N TYR A 262 0.92 -29.91 -25.20
CA TYR A 262 1.38 -28.73 -25.93
C TYR A 262 2.76 -28.24 -25.47
N THR A 263 3.42 -28.91 -24.54
CA THR A 263 4.61 -28.36 -23.86
C THR A 263 5.76 -29.36 -23.75
N ASP A 264 6.99 -28.85 -23.91
CA ASP A 264 8.21 -29.65 -23.77
C ASP A 264 8.58 -29.85 -22.30
N VAL A 265 8.29 -28.86 -21.46
CA VAL A 265 8.51 -28.89 -20.01
C VAL A 265 7.26 -28.43 -19.29
N SER A 266 6.83 -29.17 -18.27
CA SER A 266 5.65 -28.82 -17.47
C SER A 266 6.02 -28.47 -16.02
N LEU A 267 5.48 -27.35 -15.55
CA LEU A 267 5.59 -26.84 -14.18
C LEU A 267 4.21 -26.79 -13.53
N TYR A 268 4.01 -27.59 -12.50
CA TYR A 268 2.79 -27.56 -11.68
C TYR A 268 2.95 -26.64 -10.47
N VAL A 269 2.05 -25.67 -10.33
CA VAL A 269 2.05 -24.70 -9.24
C VAL A 269 0.86 -24.93 -8.31
N MET A 270 1.14 -25.07 -7.02
CA MET A 270 0.12 -25.30 -5.99
C MET A 270 0.40 -24.46 -4.75
N THR A 271 -0.53 -24.44 -3.78
CA THR A 271 -0.31 -23.85 -2.45
C THR A 271 -0.19 -24.94 -1.39
N PRO A 272 0.28 -24.62 -0.17
CA PRO A 272 0.28 -25.57 0.95
C PRO A 272 -1.10 -26.12 1.31
N GLU A 273 -2.19 -25.44 0.96
CA GLU A 273 -3.55 -25.85 1.29
C GLU A 273 -4.21 -26.71 0.20
N PHE A 274 -3.85 -27.99 0.17
CA PHE A 274 -4.46 -29.00 -0.71
C PHE A 274 -5.42 -29.96 0.02
N GLY A 275 -5.69 -29.73 1.30
CA GLY A 275 -6.49 -30.61 2.14
C GLY A 275 -5.67 -31.74 2.76
N ALA A 276 -6.20 -32.97 2.76
CA ALA A 276 -5.48 -34.13 3.29
C ALA A 276 -4.41 -34.63 2.30
N ALA A 277 -3.35 -35.26 2.81
CA ALA A 277 -2.28 -35.84 1.97
C ALA A 277 -2.81 -36.85 0.92
N SER A 278 -3.91 -37.55 1.20
CA SER A 278 -4.57 -38.46 0.25
C SER A 278 -5.20 -37.76 -0.96
N GLN A 279 -5.38 -36.44 -0.93
CA GLN A 279 -5.83 -35.68 -2.10
C GLN A 279 -4.73 -35.58 -3.16
N LEU A 280 -3.47 -35.68 -2.78
CA LEU A 280 -2.34 -35.63 -3.73
C LEU A 280 -2.36 -36.82 -4.70
N GLU A 281 -2.93 -37.95 -4.29
CA GLU A 281 -3.12 -39.14 -5.15
C GLU A 281 -4.15 -38.92 -6.26
N LYS A 282 -4.90 -37.81 -6.24
CA LYS A 282 -5.94 -37.48 -7.22
C LYS A 282 -5.55 -36.33 -8.16
N ILE A 283 -4.35 -35.78 -7.98
CA ILE A 283 -3.88 -34.65 -8.78
C ILE A 283 -3.08 -35.22 -9.95
N ASP A 284 -3.71 -35.29 -11.12
CA ASP A 284 -3.12 -35.89 -12.32
C ASP A 284 -1.81 -35.17 -12.71
N MET A 285 -1.75 -33.86 -12.56
CA MET A 285 -0.53 -33.09 -12.86
C MET A 285 0.69 -33.52 -12.02
N LEU A 286 0.54 -34.17 -10.86
CA LEU A 286 1.69 -34.69 -10.11
C LEU A 286 2.35 -35.90 -10.78
N ASP A 287 1.64 -36.60 -11.67
CA ASP A 287 2.20 -37.68 -12.49
C ASP A 287 2.99 -37.14 -13.70
N PHE A 288 2.54 -36.01 -14.28
CA PHE A 288 3.09 -35.49 -15.53
C PHE A 288 4.08 -34.34 -15.37
N ALA A 289 4.07 -33.62 -14.24
CA ALA A 289 4.90 -32.44 -14.04
C ALA A 289 6.40 -32.78 -13.98
N ASP A 290 7.21 -32.10 -14.80
CA ASP A 290 8.68 -32.16 -14.71
C ASP A 290 9.17 -31.51 -13.41
N LEU A 291 8.55 -30.38 -13.04
CA LEU A 291 8.87 -29.55 -11.89
C LEU A 291 7.58 -29.22 -11.13
N ILE A 292 7.67 -29.16 -9.81
CA ILE A 292 6.55 -28.76 -8.94
C ILE A 292 6.98 -27.58 -8.08
N ALA A 293 6.18 -26.52 -8.09
CA ALA A 293 6.33 -25.36 -7.23
C ALA A 293 5.17 -25.30 -6.22
N ILE A 294 5.49 -25.51 -4.95
CA ILE A 294 4.57 -25.19 -3.86
C ILE A 294 4.81 -23.73 -3.53
N ASN A 295 3.99 -22.86 -4.10
CA ASN A 295 4.07 -21.43 -3.92
C ASN A 295 3.31 -20.97 -2.68
N LYS A 296 3.61 -19.76 -2.18
CA LYS A 296 3.07 -19.24 -0.91
C LYS A 296 3.53 -20.06 0.30
N MET A 297 4.81 -20.41 0.33
CA MET A 297 5.42 -21.12 1.46
C MET A 297 5.48 -20.31 2.77
N ASP A 298 5.11 -19.03 2.73
CA ASP A 298 4.86 -18.19 3.90
C ASP A 298 3.62 -18.63 4.71
N ARG A 299 2.83 -19.57 4.17
CA ARG A 299 1.61 -20.07 4.81
C ARG A 299 1.88 -21.20 5.81
N LEU A 300 0.96 -21.34 6.76
CA LEU A 300 1.02 -22.35 7.80
C LEU A 300 0.92 -23.77 7.20
N GLY A 301 1.75 -24.70 7.68
CA GLY A 301 1.80 -26.08 7.17
C GLY A 301 2.61 -26.26 5.89
N ALA A 302 3.29 -25.21 5.39
CA ALA A 302 4.10 -25.26 4.17
C ALA A 302 5.21 -26.34 4.18
N LEU A 303 5.88 -26.56 5.30
CA LEU A 303 6.93 -27.58 5.41
C LEU A 303 6.36 -29.00 5.35
N ASP A 304 5.22 -29.24 6.00
CA ASP A 304 4.51 -30.52 5.91
C ASP A 304 3.99 -30.76 4.48
N ALA A 305 3.42 -29.73 3.85
CA ALA A 305 3.02 -29.75 2.45
C ALA A 305 4.19 -30.13 1.52
N LEU A 306 5.36 -29.51 1.72
CA LEU A 306 6.57 -29.81 0.95
C LEU A 306 7.01 -31.27 1.11
N ARG A 307 6.98 -31.79 2.34
CA ARG A 307 7.29 -33.21 2.61
C ARG A 307 6.31 -34.14 1.90
N ASP A 308 5.01 -33.86 2.02
CA ASP A 308 3.96 -34.77 1.55
C ASP A 308 3.92 -34.81 0.01
N VAL A 309 4.08 -33.66 -0.65
CA VAL A 309 4.19 -33.58 -2.11
C VAL A 309 5.47 -34.26 -2.61
N ARG A 310 6.62 -34.06 -1.95
CA ARG A 310 7.87 -34.78 -2.31
C ARG A 310 7.70 -36.29 -2.23
N LYS A 311 7.07 -36.80 -1.18
CA LYS A 311 6.76 -38.23 -1.04
C LYS A 311 5.82 -38.72 -2.12
N GLN A 312 4.79 -37.94 -2.46
CA GLN A 312 3.85 -38.32 -3.52
C GLN A 312 4.55 -38.38 -4.88
N VAL A 313 5.32 -37.35 -5.26
CA VAL A 313 6.05 -37.31 -6.52
C VAL A 313 7.08 -38.46 -6.61
N GLN A 314 7.75 -38.79 -5.52
CA GLN A 314 8.65 -39.95 -5.46
C GLN A 314 7.91 -41.27 -5.78
N ARG A 315 6.70 -41.44 -5.22
CA ARG A 315 5.86 -42.62 -5.47
C ARG A 315 5.40 -42.67 -6.92
N ASN A 316 4.89 -41.56 -7.44
CA ASN A 316 4.41 -41.44 -8.82
C ASN A 316 5.52 -41.80 -9.83
N ARG A 317 6.76 -41.35 -9.57
CA ARG A 317 7.94 -41.66 -10.40
C ARG A 317 8.62 -43.00 -10.08
N GLN A 318 8.17 -43.71 -9.04
CA GLN A 318 8.75 -44.96 -8.53
C GLN A 318 10.25 -44.86 -8.16
N GLU A 319 10.73 -43.67 -7.79
CA GLU A 319 12.15 -43.40 -7.49
C GLU A 319 12.49 -43.63 -6.00
N PHE A 320 12.11 -44.79 -5.46
CA PHE A 320 12.24 -45.10 -4.02
C PHE A 320 13.68 -45.15 -3.51
N THR A 321 14.67 -45.29 -4.40
CA THR A 321 16.10 -45.31 -4.07
C THR A 321 16.71 -43.92 -3.93
N LYS A 322 16.04 -42.87 -4.45
CA LYS A 322 16.49 -41.49 -4.30
C LYS A 322 15.92 -40.85 -3.03
N PRO A 323 16.66 -40.00 -2.33
CA PRO A 323 16.10 -39.18 -1.26
C PRO A 323 14.90 -38.33 -1.73
N VAL A 324 13.88 -38.19 -0.89
CA VAL A 324 12.71 -37.32 -1.18
C VAL A 324 13.10 -35.85 -1.40
N THR A 325 14.23 -35.42 -0.84
CA THR A 325 14.79 -34.07 -1.02
C THR A 325 15.28 -33.81 -2.44
N ASP A 326 15.56 -34.86 -3.20
CA ASP A 326 16.08 -34.78 -4.58
C ASP A 326 14.94 -34.71 -5.61
N MET A 327 13.70 -34.95 -5.18
CA MET A 327 12.53 -34.76 -6.04
C MET A 327 12.44 -33.30 -6.49
N PRO A 328 12.02 -33.02 -7.73
CA PRO A 328 11.96 -31.66 -8.29
C PRO A 328 10.75 -30.87 -7.76
N VAL A 329 10.63 -30.81 -6.44
CA VAL A 329 9.60 -30.10 -5.70
C VAL A 329 10.24 -28.99 -4.90
N PHE A 330 9.86 -27.75 -5.25
CA PHE A 330 10.44 -26.52 -4.72
C PHE A 330 9.39 -25.77 -3.91
N GLY A 331 9.80 -25.29 -2.73
CA GLY A 331 9.00 -24.32 -1.99
C GLY A 331 9.35 -22.91 -2.44
N THR A 332 8.36 -22.12 -2.84
CA THR A 332 8.58 -20.76 -3.38
C THR A 332 7.68 -19.73 -2.72
N ILE A 333 8.12 -18.46 -2.72
CA ILE A 333 7.30 -17.31 -2.33
C ILE A 333 7.43 -16.23 -3.41
N ALA A 334 6.58 -16.30 -4.44
CA ALA A 334 6.63 -15.35 -5.56
C ALA A 334 6.32 -13.89 -5.17
N SER A 335 5.66 -13.65 -4.03
CA SER A 335 5.41 -12.30 -3.52
C SER A 335 6.64 -11.66 -2.84
N ARG A 336 7.66 -12.47 -2.54
CA ARG A 336 8.88 -12.04 -1.87
C ARG A 336 9.95 -11.71 -2.91
N PHE A 337 10.37 -10.45 -2.91
CA PHE A 337 11.45 -10.01 -3.80
C PHE A 337 12.74 -10.80 -3.54
N ALA A 338 13.39 -11.23 -4.62
CA ALA A 338 14.63 -12.02 -4.58
C ALA A 338 14.51 -13.30 -3.74
N ASP A 339 13.34 -13.94 -3.74
CA ASP A 339 13.12 -15.20 -3.04
C ASP A 339 14.14 -16.28 -3.47
N PRO A 340 14.84 -16.90 -2.52
CA PRO A 340 15.80 -17.94 -2.84
C PRO A 340 15.12 -19.25 -3.28
N GLY A 341 13.87 -19.50 -2.87
CA GLY A 341 13.07 -20.64 -3.33
C GLY A 341 12.78 -20.57 -4.83
N ILE A 342 12.36 -19.40 -5.34
CA ILE A 342 12.23 -19.14 -6.78
C ILE A 342 13.56 -19.36 -7.50
N SER A 343 14.67 -18.88 -6.93
CA SER A 343 15.99 -19.03 -7.53
C SER A 343 16.43 -20.49 -7.60
N ALA A 344 16.04 -21.32 -6.62
CA ALA A 344 16.23 -22.77 -6.66
C ALA A 344 15.37 -23.45 -7.74
N LEU A 345 14.09 -23.05 -7.87
CA LEU A 345 13.20 -23.51 -8.93
C LEU A 345 13.77 -23.16 -10.32
N TYR A 346 14.25 -21.93 -10.51
CA TYR A 346 14.90 -21.47 -11.73
C TYR A 346 16.12 -22.34 -12.08
N ASN A 347 17.00 -22.61 -11.11
CA ASN A 347 18.14 -23.52 -11.31
C ASN A 347 17.68 -24.95 -11.68
N GLY A 348 16.57 -25.42 -11.09
CA GLY A 348 15.94 -26.69 -11.45
C GLY A 348 15.42 -26.72 -12.89
N LEU A 349 14.75 -25.65 -13.32
CA LEU A 349 14.26 -25.47 -14.67
C LEU A 349 15.39 -25.50 -15.70
N LEU A 350 16.50 -24.80 -15.44
CA LEU A 350 17.69 -24.83 -16.31
C LEU A 350 18.25 -26.26 -16.46
N LYS A 351 18.27 -27.05 -15.38
CA LYS A 351 18.72 -28.44 -15.43
C LYS A 351 17.82 -29.31 -16.31
N VAL A 352 16.50 -29.16 -16.21
CA VAL A 352 15.54 -29.92 -17.03
C VAL A 352 15.66 -29.55 -18.49
N LEU A 353 15.73 -28.25 -18.80
CA LEU A 353 15.88 -27.75 -20.18
C LEU A 353 17.19 -28.23 -20.82
N ASN A 354 18.28 -28.23 -20.05
CA ASN A 354 19.56 -28.79 -20.49
C ASN A 354 19.52 -30.30 -20.71
N PHE A 355 18.87 -31.05 -19.82
CA PHE A 355 18.71 -32.50 -19.95
C PHE A 355 17.92 -32.88 -21.20
N LYS A 356 16.89 -32.11 -21.56
CA LYS A 356 16.10 -32.29 -22.79
C LYS A 356 16.82 -31.77 -24.06
N ASN A 357 18.13 -31.50 -24.00
CA ASN A 357 18.99 -31.08 -25.12
C ASN A 357 18.62 -29.75 -25.79
N PHE A 358 17.91 -28.86 -25.10
CA PHE A 358 17.73 -27.47 -25.55
C PHE A 358 19.01 -26.65 -25.27
N ASN A 359 20.09 -26.96 -25.99
CA ASN A 359 21.43 -26.35 -25.83
C ASN A 359 21.47 -24.83 -26.06
N VAL A 360 20.37 -24.24 -26.53
CA VAL A 360 20.19 -22.78 -26.69
C VAL A 360 20.31 -22.05 -25.36
N LEU A 361 19.85 -22.65 -24.25
CA LEU A 361 19.76 -21.97 -22.96
C LEU A 361 21.09 -21.89 -22.20
N ASN A 362 22.01 -22.85 -22.41
CA ASN A 362 23.37 -22.80 -21.86
C ASN A 362 24.20 -21.59 -22.35
N ARG A 363 23.78 -20.95 -23.45
CA ARG A 363 24.42 -19.74 -23.96
C ARG A 363 23.88 -18.44 -23.38
N ILE A 364 22.65 -18.44 -22.85
CA ILE A 364 21.89 -17.22 -22.52
C ILE A 364 21.37 -17.19 -21.08
N SER A 365 21.73 -18.16 -20.23
CA SER A 365 21.31 -18.22 -18.83
C SER A 365 22.41 -18.78 -17.93
N LYS A 366 22.56 -18.21 -16.72
CA LYS A 366 23.52 -18.66 -15.71
C LYS A 366 22.80 -19.05 -14.42
N PRO A 367 23.19 -20.15 -13.77
CA PRO A 367 22.59 -20.54 -12.50
C PRO A 367 22.86 -19.48 -11.42
N VAL A 368 21.89 -19.27 -10.55
CA VAL A 368 22.01 -18.35 -9.42
C VAL A 368 22.83 -18.99 -8.31
N GLY A 369 23.86 -18.28 -7.82
CA GLY A 369 24.69 -18.71 -6.70
C GLY A 369 23.95 -18.66 -5.37
N LEU A 370 23.45 -19.80 -4.90
CA LEU A 370 22.75 -19.94 -3.62
C LEU A 370 23.74 -20.21 -2.47
N LYS A 371 24.54 -19.21 -2.07
CA LYS A 371 25.41 -19.35 -0.89
C LYS A 371 24.56 -19.33 0.39
N ASN A 372 24.76 -20.31 1.28
CA ASN A 372 24.08 -20.45 2.58
C ASN A 372 22.54 -20.60 2.50
N PHE A 373 22.02 -21.10 1.38
CA PHE A 373 20.59 -21.41 1.27
C PHE A 373 20.29 -22.71 2.03
N ASP A 374 19.74 -22.55 3.23
CA ASP A 374 19.00 -23.61 3.90
C ASP A 374 17.51 -23.42 3.57
N PRO A 375 16.91 -24.33 2.76
CA PRO A 375 15.49 -24.30 2.42
C PRO A 375 14.60 -24.18 3.65
N ASP A 376 14.98 -24.74 4.80
CA ASP A 376 14.16 -24.75 6.01
C ASP A 376 14.28 -23.46 6.84
N SER A 377 15.30 -22.63 6.59
CA SER A 377 15.57 -21.38 7.31
C SER A 377 14.98 -20.13 6.63
N SER A 378 14.88 -20.13 5.30
CA SER A 378 14.45 -18.96 4.51
C SER A 378 12.99 -18.55 4.76
N PHE A 379 12.18 -19.46 5.31
CA PHE A 379 10.76 -19.24 5.61
C PHE A 379 10.49 -18.50 6.93
N ARG A 380 11.52 -18.13 7.72
CA ARG A 380 11.35 -17.57 9.08
C ARG A 380 11.29 -16.04 9.16
N ASP A 381 11.60 -15.32 8.09
CA ASP A 381 11.64 -13.85 8.08
C ASP A 381 10.25 -13.26 7.78
N HIS A 382 9.32 -13.42 8.73
CA HIS A 382 7.96 -12.89 8.61
C HIS A 382 7.86 -11.47 9.16
N LEU A 383 7.19 -10.58 8.43
CA LEU A 383 6.81 -9.25 8.90
C LEU A 383 5.95 -9.32 10.18
N VAL A 384 4.92 -10.17 10.16
CA VAL A 384 4.13 -10.50 11.35
C VAL A 384 4.20 -12.01 11.53
N PRO A 385 4.78 -12.51 12.64
CA PRO A 385 4.89 -13.94 12.89
C PRO A 385 3.52 -14.65 12.86
N PRO A 386 3.43 -15.88 12.34
CA PRO A 386 2.18 -16.63 12.25
C PRO A 386 1.43 -16.77 13.60
N GLU A 387 2.16 -16.85 14.72
CA GLU A 387 1.60 -16.91 16.07
C GLU A 387 0.86 -15.62 16.45
N ARG A 388 1.25 -14.49 15.85
CA ARG A 388 0.60 -13.19 16.04
C ARG A 388 -0.52 -12.94 15.05
N ARG A 389 -0.86 -13.85 14.13
CA ARG A 389 -1.87 -13.64 13.05
C ARG A 389 -3.22 -13.06 13.52
N ARG A 390 -3.64 -13.33 14.76
CA ARG A 390 -4.91 -12.87 15.34
C ARG A 390 -4.81 -11.59 16.19
N TYR A 391 -3.70 -10.84 16.09
CA TYR A 391 -3.44 -9.63 16.87
C TYR A 391 -4.62 -8.63 16.91
N LEU A 392 -5.27 -8.36 15.77
CA LEU A 392 -6.44 -7.46 15.73
C LEU A 392 -7.63 -7.98 16.55
N ALA A 393 -7.86 -9.29 16.57
CA ALA A 393 -8.91 -9.89 17.39
C ALA A 393 -8.58 -9.77 18.88
N GLU A 394 -7.32 -10.02 19.26
CA GLU A 394 -6.86 -9.85 20.64
C GLU A 394 -6.98 -8.41 21.13
N ILE A 395 -6.71 -7.43 20.27
CA ILE A 395 -6.91 -6.00 20.56
C ILE A 395 -8.39 -5.69 20.74
N ALA A 396 -9.26 -6.18 19.85
CA ALA A 396 -10.70 -6.01 19.97
C ALA A 396 -11.22 -6.59 21.30
N ASP A 397 -10.77 -7.77 21.68
CA ASP A 397 -11.12 -8.41 22.95
C ASP A 397 -10.56 -7.67 24.16
N THR A 398 -9.37 -7.09 24.05
CA THR A 398 -8.79 -6.22 25.09
C THR A 398 -9.66 -4.98 25.32
N VAL A 399 -10.10 -4.31 24.26
CA VAL A 399 -10.97 -3.13 24.36
C VAL A 399 -12.35 -3.49 24.92
N ARG A 400 -12.95 -4.59 24.47
CA ARG A 400 -14.22 -5.09 25.03
C ARG A 400 -14.07 -5.49 26.49
N GLY A 401 -12.98 -6.15 26.84
CA GLY A 401 -12.64 -6.51 28.22
C GLY A 401 -12.54 -5.29 29.12
N TYR A 402 -11.88 -4.23 28.65
CA TYR A 402 -11.80 -2.96 29.36
C TYR A 402 -13.20 -2.37 29.64
N HIS A 403 -14.11 -2.40 28.66
CA HIS A 403 -15.47 -1.92 28.85
C HIS A 403 -16.31 -2.78 29.81
N ARG A 404 -16.10 -4.11 29.84
CA ARG A 404 -16.73 -4.99 30.84
C ARG A 404 -16.24 -4.65 32.25
N THR A 405 -14.93 -4.48 32.43
CA THR A 405 -14.36 -4.03 33.71
C THR A 405 -14.92 -2.68 34.14
N ILE A 406 -15.11 -1.73 33.22
CA ILE A 406 -15.77 -0.45 33.54
C ILE A 406 -17.19 -0.70 34.07
N ALA A 407 -18.00 -1.51 33.39
CA ALA A 407 -19.38 -1.79 33.81
C ALA A 407 -19.44 -2.40 35.22
N GLU A 408 -18.57 -3.37 35.51
CA GLU A 408 -18.46 -3.99 36.83
C GLU A 408 -18.05 -2.97 37.91
N GLN A 409 -16.98 -2.21 37.67
CA GLN A 409 -16.44 -1.26 38.64
C GLN A 409 -17.40 -0.08 38.90
N VAL A 410 -18.16 0.35 37.88
CA VAL A 410 -19.21 1.36 38.01
C VAL A 410 -20.35 0.87 38.91
N CYS A 411 -20.77 -0.38 38.79
CA CYS A 411 -21.79 -0.97 39.66
C CYS A 411 -21.31 -0.99 41.13
N LEU A 412 -20.08 -1.45 41.35
CA LEU A 412 -19.47 -1.49 42.68
C LEU A 412 -19.34 -0.11 43.33
N ALA A 413 -18.91 0.90 42.58
CA ALA A 413 -18.78 2.27 43.07
C ALA A 413 -20.14 2.87 43.47
N ARG A 414 -21.16 2.67 42.63
CA ARG A 414 -22.53 3.11 42.89
C ARG A 414 -23.13 2.42 44.10
N GLU A 415 -23.05 1.09 44.18
CA GLU A 415 -23.57 0.33 45.32
C GLU A 415 -22.87 0.73 46.63
N ARG A 416 -21.55 0.92 46.60
CA ARG A 416 -20.79 1.42 47.76
C ARG A 416 -21.33 2.77 48.24
N GLN A 417 -21.52 3.72 47.31
CA GLN A 417 -22.05 5.05 47.65
C GLN A 417 -23.48 4.96 48.20
N GLN A 418 -24.35 4.19 47.56
CA GLN A 418 -25.74 3.99 47.99
C GLN A 418 -25.83 3.36 49.37
N LEU A 419 -25.09 2.29 49.64
CA LEU A 419 -25.05 1.66 50.96
C LEU A 419 -24.55 2.63 52.04
N THR A 420 -23.52 3.42 51.72
CA THR A 420 -22.98 4.45 52.62
C THR A 420 -24.02 5.55 52.91
N ALA A 421 -24.74 6.02 51.88
CA ALA A 421 -25.80 7.00 52.02
C ALA A 421 -26.99 6.44 52.82
N SER A 422 -27.44 5.22 52.54
CA SER A 422 -28.49 4.53 53.30
C SER A 422 -28.11 4.35 54.76
N LYS A 423 -26.84 4.00 55.04
CA LYS A 423 -26.30 3.94 56.40
C LYS A 423 -26.43 5.28 57.12
N ALA A 424 -26.08 6.38 56.47
CA ALA A 424 -26.21 7.72 57.05
C ALA A 424 -27.68 8.07 57.36
N ILE A 425 -28.61 7.76 56.45
CA ILE A 425 -30.05 8.00 56.64
C ILE A 425 -30.60 7.19 57.82
N LEU A 426 -30.30 5.89 57.90
CA LEU A 426 -30.75 5.02 58.99
C LEU A 426 -30.18 5.48 60.35
N LYS A 427 -28.93 5.95 60.37
CA LYS A 427 -28.31 6.52 61.57
C LYS A 427 -29.05 7.77 62.06
N ILE A 428 -29.46 8.66 61.15
CA ILE A 428 -30.28 9.85 61.48
C ILE A 428 -31.65 9.42 62.03
N ALA A 429 -32.25 8.38 61.47
CA ALA A 429 -33.54 7.83 61.90
C ALA A 429 -33.47 6.98 63.19
N GLY A 430 -32.29 6.83 63.82
CA GLY A 430 -32.10 6.03 65.02
C GLY A 430 -32.31 4.52 64.81
N LYS A 431 -32.13 4.02 63.58
CA LYS A 431 -32.29 2.60 63.23
C LYS A 431 -30.93 1.86 63.24
N PRO A 432 -30.92 0.52 63.46
CA PRO A 432 -29.70 -0.29 63.36
C PRO A 432 -29.03 -0.19 61.98
N THR A 433 -27.71 -0.21 61.95
CA THR A 433 -26.91 -0.04 60.72
C THR A 433 -25.77 -1.05 60.54
N SER A 434 -25.58 -1.97 61.50
CA SER A 434 -24.45 -2.93 61.53
C SER A 434 -24.38 -3.81 60.29
N ASP A 435 -25.52 -4.17 59.72
CA ASP A 435 -25.59 -5.10 58.59
C ASP A 435 -25.09 -4.47 57.27
N LEU A 436 -25.02 -3.13 57.21
CA LEU A 436 -24.51 -2.42 56.03
C LEU A 436 -22.99 -2.36 55.98
N ASP A 437 -22.30 -2.45 57.12
CA ASP A 437 -20.83 -2.32 57.17
C ASP A 437 -20.09 -3.40 56.39
N PRO A 438 -20.41 -4.70 56.56
CA PRO A 438 -19.81 -5.76 55.75
C PRO A 438 -20.07 -5.59 54.25
N LEU A 439 -21.25 -5.10 53.87
CA LEU A 439 -21.61 -4.88 52.46
C LEU A 439 -20.80 -3.73 51.85
N ILE A 440 -20.64 -2.62 52.59
CA ILE A 440 -19.81 -1.48 52.17
C ILE A 440 -18.35 -1.92 52.02
N GLN A 441 -17.82 -2.64 53.02
CA GLN A 441 -16.45 -3.15 52.99
C GLN A 441 -16.22 -4.10 51.82
N ALA A 442 -17.15 -5.02 51.55
CA ALA A 442 -17.06 -5.93 50.41
C ALA A 442 -17.00 -5.20 49.07
N ARG A 443 -17.79 -4.13 48.88
CA ARG A 443 -17.71 -3.30 47.66
C ARG A 443 -16.42 -2.49 47.59
N GLN A 444 -15.97 -1.96 48.73
CA GLN A 444 -14.69 -1.27 48.80
C GLN A 444 -13.55 -2.22 48.45
N GLU A 445 -13.52 -3.45 48.92
CA GLU A 445 -12.48 -4.43 48.59
C GLU A 445 -12.52 -4.86 47.11
N ALA A 446 -13.72 -5.05 46.56
CA ALA A 446 -13.93 -5.41 45.15
C ALA A 446 -13.57 -4.30 44.14
N LEU A 447 -13.50 -3.04 44.57
CA LEU A 447 -13.02 -1.95 43.72
C LEU A 447 -11.51 -2.08 43.47
N ASN A 448 -11.12 -2.03 42.19
CA ASN A 448 -9.74 -2.08 41.76
C ASN A 448 -8.93 -0.90 42.33
N PRO A 449 -7.63 -1.06 42.63
CA PRO A 449 -6.80 0.02 43.17
C PRO A 449 -6.78 1.29 42.28
N THR A 450 -6.84 1.11 40.96
CA THR A 450 -6.88 2.25 40.03
C THR A 450 -8.20 3.01 40.09
N THR A 451 -9.33 2.33 40.27
CA THR A 451 -10.66 2.97 40.30
C THR A 451 -10.88 3.70 41.62
N LYS A 452 -10.42 3.12 42.75
CA LYS A 452 -10.36 3.82 44.05
C LYS A 452 -9.62 5.13 43.94
N LYS A 453 -8.40 5.08 43.40
CA LYS A 453 -7.55 6.26 43.23
C LYS A 453 -8.21 7.34 42.37
N LEU A 454 -8.89 6.96 41.29
CA LEU A 454 -9.62 7.92 40.43
C LEU A 454 -10.71 8.68 41.21
N LEU A 455 -11.50 7.98 42.04
CA LEU A 455 -12.54 8.61 42.86
C LEU A 455 -11.95 9.47 43.98
N GLU A 456 -10.87 9.02 44.62
CA GLU A 456 -10.18 9.76 45.70
C GLU A 456 -9.48 11.03 45.20
N GLU A 457 -8.95 11.02 43.98
CA GLU A 457 -8.25 12.18 43.39
C GLU A 457 -9.21 13.20 42.77
N TRP A 458 -10.43 12.80 42.38
CA TRP A 458 -11.36 13.66 41.67
C TRP A 458 -11.69 14.99 42.39
N PRO A 459 -11.99 15.02 43.70
CA PRO A 459 -12.27 16.28 44.40
C PRO A 459 -11.10 17.28 44.30
N LYS A 460 -9.86 16.79 44.41
CA LYS A 460 -8.65 17.62 44.31
C LYS A 460 -8.45 18.17 42.90
N ILE A 461 -8.74 17.36 41.88
CA ILE A 461 -8.68 17.79 40.48
C ILE A 461 -9.77 18.85 40.19
N LYS A 462 -10.99 18.63 40.68
CA LYS A 462 -12.11 19.56 40.54
C LYS A 462 -11.78 20.91 41.17
N GLU A 463 -11.24 20.91 42.38
CA GLU A 463 -10.78 22.12 43.06
C GLU A 463 -9.70 22.85 42.25
N LYS A 464 -8.64 22.12 41.84
CA LYS A 464 -7.52 22.66 41.06
C LYS A 464 -7.97 23.31 39.75
N LEU A 465 -8.96 22.75 39.07
CA LEU A 465 -9.46 23.25 37.78
C LEU A 465 -10.64 24.24 37.89
N SER A 466 -11.15 24.50 39.11
CA SER A 466 -12.27 25.44 39.33
C SER A 466 -11.84 26.91 39.39
N GLY A 467 -10.54 27.16 39.60
CA GLY A 467 -9.94 28.49 39.68
C GLY A 467 -9.92 29.25 38.35
N GLN A 468 -9.37 30.47 38.36
CA GLN A 468 -9.15 31.27 37.14
C GLN A 468 -7.83 30.93 36.45
N GLU A 469 -6.80 30.58 37.22
CA GLU A 469 -5.46 30.26 36.73
C GLU A 469 -4.95 28.97 37.36
N LEU A 470 -4.13 28.25 36.61
CA LEU A 470 -3.32 27.14 37.10
C LEU A 470 -1.85 27.56 37.10
N VAL A 471 -1.21 27.49 38.26
CA VAL A 471 0.24 27.70 38.40
C VAL A 471 0.93 26.34 38.37
N GLU A 472 1.72 26.09 37.34
CA GLU A 472 2.61 24.93 37.28
C GLU A 472 4.05 25.38 37.57
N ASN A 473 4.69 24.77 38.57
CA ASN A 473 6.10 24.99 38.88
C ASN A 473 6.95 23.99 38.09
N ASN A 474 7.65 24.46 37.06
CA ASN A 474 8.57 23.64 36.26
C ASN A 474 10.04 24.01 36.58
N GLY A 475 10.44 23.88 37.85
CA GLY A 475 11.76 24.30 38.32
C GLY A 475 11.80 25.81 38.61
N ASP A 476 12.76 26.53 38.04
CA ASP A 476 12.95 27.98 38.25
C ASP A 476 11.93 28.86 37.52
N ASP A 477 11.11 28.27 36.63
CA ASP A 477 10.14 28.99 35.82
C ASP A 477 8.68 28.66 36.22
N LYS A 478 7.88 29.70 36.44
CA LYS A 478 6.45 29.57 36.81
C LYS A 478 5.59 29.84 35.59
N SER A 479 5.07 28.77 34.97
CA SER A 479 4.09 28.92 33.89
C SER A 479 2.68 29.07 34.50
N ARG A 480 2.00 30.16 34.14
CA ARG A 480 0.59 30.38 34.49
C ARG A 480 -0.28 30.05 33.29
N ILE A 481 -1.28 29.19 33.49
CA ILE A 481 -2.23 28.81 32.45
C ILE A 481 -3.59 29.37 32.85
N LEU A 482 -4.15 30.25 32.03
CA LEU A 482 -5.53 30.71 32.20
C LEU A 482 -6.48 29.53 32.00
N LEU A 483 -7.40 29.33 32.95
CA LEU A 483 -8.40 28.26 32.93
C LEU A 483 -9.76 28.75 32.42
N LYS A 484 -10.00 30.07 32.43
CA LYS A 484 -11.25 30.70 31.98
C LYS A 484 -10.93 31.89 31.08
N ASN A 485 -11.70 32.03 30.00
CA ASN A 485 -11.65 33.16 29.09
C ASN A 485 -12.91 34.01 29.29
N GLU A 486 -12.74 35.31 29.51
CA GLU A 486 -13.86 36.24 29.64
C GLU A 486 -14.37 36.67 28.26
N SER A 487 -15.68 36.57 28.04
CA SER A 487 -16.32 37.11 26.83
C SER A 487 -16.52 38.63 26.91
N LEU A 488 -16.85 39.27 25.79
CA LEU A 488 -17.21 40.70 25.78
C LEU A 488 -18.40 41.05 26.71
N SER A 489 -19.23 40.06 27.06
CA SER A 489 -20.37 40.24 27.97
C SER A 489 -20.01 40.00 29.45
N GLY A 490 -18.75 39.68 29.77
CA GLY A 490 -18.30 39.35 31.13
C GLY A 490 -18.52 37.90 31.55
N THR A 491 -18.95 37.01 30.63
CA THR A 491 -19.14 35.59 30.95
C THR A 491 -17.78 34.89 30.97
N LEU A 492 -17.44 34.25 32.09
CA LEU A 492 -16.23 33.43 32.21
C LEU A 492 -16.45 32.04 31.61
N ILE A 493 -15.92 31.80 30.42
CA ILE A 493 -16.01 30.52 29.70
C ILE A 493 -14.84 29.63 30.13
N PRO A 494 -15.08 28.47 30.77
CA PRO A 494 -14.01 27.56 31.14
C PRO A 494 -13.38 26.90 29.91
N ARG A 495 -12.05 26.81 29.87
CA ARG A 495 -11.33 26.04 28.83
C ARG A 495 -11.63 24.55 28.91
N ILE A 496 -11.94 24.05 30.12
CA ILE A 496 -12.35 22.67 30.37
C ILE A 496 -13.58 22.70 31.27
N ALA A 497 -14.73 22.26 30.74
CA ALA A 497 -15.95 22.09 31.52
C ALA A 497 -15.91 20.75 32.27
N LEU A 498 -16.09 20.79 33.60
CA LEU A 498 -16.11 19.60 34.45
C LEU A 498 -17.54 19.09 34.62
N PRO A 499 -17.76 17.76 34.71
CA PRO A 499 -19.07 17.22 35.02
C PRO A 499 -19.50 17.55 36.45
N SER A 500 -20.82 17.69 36.64
CA SER A 500 -21.48 17.90 37.93
C SER A 500 -22.17 16.62 38.42
N PHE A 501 -21.58 15.46 38.18
CA PHE A 501 -22.14 14.19 38.64
C PHE A 501 -22.01 14.06 40.16
N GLU A 502 -23.10 13.65 40.80
CA GLU A 502 -23.15 13.31 42.23
C GLU A 502 -23.05 11.80 42.46
N ASP A 503 -23.38 10.98 41.47
CA ASP A 503 -23.25 9.52 41.54
C ASP A 503 -21.82 9.07 41.23
N ASP A 504 -21.19 8.39 42.20
CA ASP A 504 -19.84 7.81 42.08
C ASP A 504 -19.75 6.86 40.88
N GLY A 505 -20.84 6.18 40.54
CA GLY A 505 -20.92 5.30 39.37
C GLY A 505 -20.79 6.06 38.05
N GLU A 506 -21.59 7.12 37.84
CA GLU A 506 -21.48 7.94 36.62
C GLU A 506 -20.16 8.70 36.56
N LEU A 507 -19.65 9.18 37.70
CA LEU A 507 -18.32 9.79 37.77
C LEU A 507 -17.22 8.82 37.35
N LEU A 508 -17.19 7.61 37.92
CA LEU A 508 -16.18 6.61 37.58
C LEU A 508 -16.28 6.17 36.12
N LYS A 509 -17.50 5.99 35.61
CA LYS A 509 -17.75 5.67 34.20
C LYS A 509 -17.14 6.74 33.28
N TRP A 510 -17.35 8.01 33.60
CA TRP A 510 -16.78 9.12 32.83
C TRP A 510 -15.25 9.18 32.95
N LEU A 511 -14.69 9.05 34.17
CA LEU A 511 -13.24 9.05 34.41
C LEU A 511 -12.52 7.91 33.68
N MET A 512 -13.16 6.75 33.53
CA MET A 512 -12.56 5.62 32.81
C MET A 512 -12.82 5.67 31.29
N ARG A 513 -13.96 6.18 30.83
CA ARG A 513 -14.27 6.17 29.38
C ARG A 513 -13.77 7.39 28.63
N GLU A 514 -13.79 8.56 29.25
CA GLU A 514 -13.66 9.84 28.53
C GLU A 514 -12.65 10.78 29.17
N ASN A 515 -12.66 10.90 30.50
CA ASN A 515 -11.74 11.66 31.34
C ASN A 515 -11.43 13.09 30.83
N LEU A 516 -10.58 13.80 31.58
CA LEU A 516 -10.05 15.09 31.16
C LEU A 516 -9.00 14.91 30.04
N PRO A 517 -8.81 15.91 29.16
CA PRO A 517 -7.67 15.93 28.23
C PRO A 517 -6.35 15.72 28.98
N GLY A 518 -5.44 14.93 28.41
CA GLY A 518 -4.15 14.60 29.03
C GLY A 518 -4.20 13.47 30.07
N TYR A 519 -5.37 12.89 30.35
CA TYR A 519 -5.54 11.73 31.23
C TYR A 519 -6.01 10.50 30.45
N PHE A 520 -5.61 9.32 30.89
CA PHE A 520 -6.04 8.05 30.28
C PHE A 520 -7.57 7.90 30.36
N PRO A 521 -8.26 7.46 29.29
CA PRO A 521 -7.75 6.91 28.02
C PRO A 521 -7.59 7.95 26.88
N TYR A 522 -7.36 9.22 27.23
CA TYR A 522 -7.04 10.32 26.32
C TYR A 522 -8.14 10.65 25.30
N THR A 523 -9.38 10.26 25.56
CA THR A 523 -10.52 10.45 24.65
C THR A 523 -10.75 11.90 24.28
N ALA A 524 -10.65 12.82 25.24
CA ALA A 524 -10.82 14.26 25.04
C ALA A 524 -9.55 14.98 24.52
N GLY A 525 -8.42 14.28 24.40
CA GLY A 525 -7.15 14.86 23.97
C GLY A 525 -5.95 14.26 24.71
N VAL A 526 -4.78 14.24 24.06
CA VAL A 526 -3.54 13.68 24.63
C VAL A 526 -2.74 14.67 25.49
N PHE A 527 -3.06 15.95 25.38
CA PHE A 527 -2.45 17.03 26.17
C PHE A 527 -3.51 17.66 27.08
N PRO A 528 -3.13 18.14 28.28
CA PRO A 528 -4.07 18.79 29.20
C PRO A 528 -4.73 20.04 28.62
N PHE A 529 -3.96 20.86 27.89
CA PHE A 529 -4.42 22.09 27.26
C PHE A 529 -3.92 22.18 25.82
N LYS A 530 -4.61 22.95 24.98
CA LYS A 530 -4.14 23.34 23.64
C LYS A 530 -2.93 24.28 23.80
N ARG A 531 -1.99 24.26 22.84
CA ARG A 531 -0.85 25.19 22.82
C ARG A 531 -1.37 26.60 22.54
N GLU A 532 -0.82 27.61 23.22
CA GLU A 532 -1.20 29.01 23.05
C GLU A 532 -0.43 29.67 21.88
N GLU A 533 0.85 29.34 21.74
CA GLU A 533 1.76 29.96 20.75
C GLU A 533 1.84 29.20 19.41
N GLU A 534 1.27 27.99 19.33
CA GLU A 534 1.37 27.13 18.15
C GLU A 534 -0.01 26.62 17.75
N ASP A 535 -0.63 27.33 16.81
CA ASP A 535 -1.87 26.91 16.15
C ASP A 535 -1.64 25.53 15.47
N PRO A 536 -2.60 24.59 15.53
CA PRO A 536 -2.51 23.32 14.82
C PRO A 536 -2.36 23.47 13.30
N THR A 537 -2.69 24.64 12.73
CA THR A 537 -2.59 24.96 11.31
C THR A 537 -1.25 24.53 10.72
N ARG A 538 -1.34 23.76 9.63
CA ARG A 538 -0.20 23.26 8.88
C ARG A 538 -0.51 23.41 7.40
N MET A 539 0.25 24.27 6.72
CA MET A 539 -0.06 24.68 5.36
C MET A 539 0.52 23.68 4.35
N PHE A 540 -0.36 23.03 3.58
CA PHE A 540 0.01 22.11 2.49
C PHE A 540 0.36 22.92 1.24
N ALA A 541 1.58 22.76 0.74
CA ALA A 541 2.05 23.45 -0.45
C ALA A 541 3.08 22.62 -1.23
N GLY A 542 3.08 22.80 -2.54
CA GLY A 542 4.01 22.19 -3.47
C GLY A 542 3.51 22.48 -4.88
N GLU A 543 4.30 23.21 -5.65
CA GLU A 543 3.99 23.61 -7.01
C GLU A 543 5.28 24.03 -7.72
N GLY A 544 5.48 23.54 -8.94
CA GLY A 544 6.62 23.90 -9.77
C GLY A 544 7.95 23.39 -9.20
N ASP A 545 8.96 24.26 -9.26
CA ASP A 545 10.31 23.96 -8.80
C ASP A 545 10.50 24.21 -7.29
N PRO A 546 11.63 23.77 -6.71
CA PRO A 546 11.91 24.00 -5.29
C PRO A 546 11.92 25.47 -4.88
N ALA A 547 12.29 26.39 -5.77
CA ALA A 547 12.36 27.83 -5.47
C ALA A 547 10.97 28.46 -5.36
N ALA A 548 10.06 28.13 -6.27
CA ALA A 548 8.66 28.57 -6.24
C ALA A 548 7.95 28.07 -4.98
N THR A 549 8.15 26.79 -4.64
CA THR A 549 7.57 26.22 -3.42
C THR A 549 8.20 26.83 -2.16
N ASN A 550 9.51 27.09 -2.13
CA ASN A 550 10.16 27.82 -1.03
C ASN A 550 9.55 29.21 -0.82
N TYR A 551 9.31 29.96 -1.90
CA TYR A 551 8.65 31.26 -1.86
C TYR A 551 7.24 31.13 -1.25
N ARG A 552 6.46 30.14 -1.69
CA ARG A 552 5.13 29.86 -1.13
C ARG A 552 5.18 29.54 0.36
N PHE A 553 6.12 28.71 0.81
CA PHE A 553 6.30 28.42 2.25
C PHE A 553 6.58 29.68 3.05
N LYS A 554 7.42 30.59 2.54
CA LYS A 554 7.73 31.86 3.21
C LYS A 554 6.50 32.77 3.28
N LEU A 555 5.72 32.83 2.21
CA LEU A 555 4.46 33.59 2.17
C LEU A 555 3.47 33.07 3.21
N LEU A 556 3.18 31.76 3.18
CA LEU A 556 2.16 31.14 4.05
C LEU A 556 2.56 31.15 5.53
N SER A 557 3.85 31.17 5.84
CA SER A 557 4.35 31.18 7.22
C SER A 557 4.81 32.56 7.71
N ARG A 558 4.63 33.62 6.92
CA ARG A 558 5.19 34.96 7.22
C ARG A 558 4.80 35.50 8.59
N HIS A 559 3.54 35.30 8.99
CA HIS A 559 2.96 35.88 10.20
C HIS A 559 2.93 34.91 11.40
N SER A 560 3.46 33.70 11.25
CA SER A 560 3.47 32.69 12.32
C SER A 560 4.87 32.52 12.89
N ASP A 561 5.01 32.58 14.21
CA ASP A 561 6.29 32.32 14.89
C ASP A 561 6.69 30.83 14.81
N ALA A 562 5.69 29.94 14.73
CA ALA A 562 5.87 28.51 14.55
C ALA A 562 5.80 28.12 13.06
N LYS A 563 6.93 27.72 12.48
CA LYS A 563 7.01 27.34 11.06
C LYS A 563 6.60 25.88 10.87
N ARG A 564 5.34 25.62 10.56
CA ARG A 564 4.77 24.27 10.34
C ARG A 564 4.51 24.02 8.86
N LEU A 565 5.51 23.50 8.15
CA LEU A 565 5.47 23.29 6.70
C LEU A 565 4.85 21.92 6.37
N SER A 566 4.12 21.81 5.27
CA SER A 566 3.68 20.52 4.72
C SER A 566 3.90 20.48 3.21
N THR A 567 4.71 19.53 2.76
CA THR A 567 5.27 19.46 1.41
C THR A 567 4.50 18.46 0.57
N ALA A 568 3.99 18.92 -0.57
CA ALA A 568 3.42 18.09 -1.62
C ALA A 568 4.44 17.91 -2.74
N PHE A 569 4.72 16.67 -3.16
CA PHE A 569 5.64 16.38 -4.26
C PHE A 569 4.87 16.11 -5.55
N ASP A 570 5.47 16.44 -6.69
CA ASP A 570 4.90 16.12 -7.99
C ASP A 570 4.83 14.60 -8.21
N SER A 571 4.03 14.16 -9.18
CA SER A 571 3.87 12.72 -9.44
C SER A 571 5.19 12.04 -9.84
N VAL A 572 6.10 12.75 -10.49
CA VAL A 572 7.42 12.22 -10.89
C VAL A 572 8.25 11.83 -9.64
N THR A 573 8.35 12.76 -8.67
CA THR A 573 9.01 12.52 -7.39
C THR A 573 8.27 11.49 -6.55
N LEU A 574 6.94 11.51 -6.52
CA LEU A 574 6.12 10.56 -5.75
C LEU A 574 6.38 9.10 -6.14
N TYR A 575 6.72 8.86 -7.41
CA TYR A 575 7.04 7.54 -7.96
C TYR A 575 8.56 7.27 -8.03
N GLY A 576 9.40 8.17 -7.51
CA GLY A 576 10.85 7.97 -7.42
C GLY A 576 11.57 8.03 -8.77
N PHE A 577 11.01 8.74 -9.76
CA PHE A 577 11.66 8.99 -11.04
C PHE A 577 12.35 10.34 -11.05
N ASP A 578 13.40 10.46 -11.87
CA ASP A 578 13.98 11.75 -12.23
C ASP A 578 13.15 12.40 -13.35
N PRO A 579 13.09 13.75 -13.41
CA PRO A 579 12.53 14.49 -14.55
C PRO A 579 13.19 14.06 -15.87
N HIS A 580 12.39 13.92 -16.92
CA HIS A 580 12.87 13.49 -18.24
C HIS A 580 12.12 14.21 -19.36
N GLN A 581 12.75 14.38 -20.53
CA GLN A 581 12.15 14.99 -21.72
C GLN A 581 11.02 14.15 -22.36
N ARG A 582 10.80 12.93 -21.87
CA ARG A 582 9.79 12.02 -22.44
C ARG A 582 8.41 12.60 -22.07
N PRO A 583 7.48 12.79 -23.01
CA PRO A 583 6.28 13.59 -22.73
C PRO A 583 5.42 13.10 -21.57
N ASP A 584 5.38 11.79 -21.34
CA ASP A 584 4.67 11.15 -20.21
C ASP A 584 5.23 11.55 -18.84
N ILE A 585 6.52 11.91 -18.77
CA ILE A 585 7.18 12.43 -17.56
C ILE A 585 7.16 13.95 -17.59
N TYR A 586 7.63 14.57 -18.68
CA TYR A 586 7.83 16.02 -18.79
C TYR A 586 6.56 16.82 -18.46
N GLY A 587 5.40 16.42 -19.01
CA GLY A 587 4.12 17.08 -18.76
C GLY A 587 3.65 16.99 -17.30
N LYS A 588 4.32 16.20 -16.46
CA LYS A 588 3.98 16.00 -15.04
C LYS A 588 4.97 16.64 -14.07
N VAL A 589 6.13 17.08 -14.56
CA VAL A 589 7.19 17.68 -13.74
C VAL A 589 6.69 19.01 -13.14
N GLY A 590 6.69 19.11 -11.81
CA GLY A 590 6.23 20.30 -11.09
C GLY A 590 4.71 20.52 -11.08
N ASN A 591 3.93 19.62 -11.68
CA ASN A 591 2.47 19.65 -11.64
C ASN A 591 1.95 18.91 -10.40
N SER A 592 0.92 19.49 -9.77
CA SER A 592 0.29 18.94 -8.55
C SER A 592 1.23 18.76 -7.34
N GLY A 593 2.44 19.34 -7.38
CA GLY A 593 3.44 19.24 -6.33
C GLY A 593 4.78 19.83 -6.75
N VAL A 594 5.73 19.88 -5.81
CA VAL A 594 7.11 20.33 -6.10
C VAL A 594 7.92 19.19 -6.74
N SER A 595 8.72 19.51 -7.76
CA SER A 595 9.66 18.55 -8.35
C SER A 595 10.98 18.52 -7.57
N VAL A 596 11.35 17.35 -7.05
CA VAL A 596 12.59 17.15 -6.28
C VAL A 596 13.25 15.86 -6.76
N ALA A 597 14.38 15.98 -7.44
CA ALA A 597 15.15 14.84 -7.94
C ALA A 597 16.45 14.64 -7.15
N THR A 598 17.01 15.72 -6.61
CA THR A 598 18.34 15.72 -5.99
C THR A 598 18.32 16.25 -4.56
N LEU A 599 19.42 15.99 -3.84
CA LEU A 599 19.65 16.59 -2.51
C LEU A 599 19.67 18.13 -2.58
N ASP A 600 20.22 18.70 -3.67
CA ASP A 600 20.33 20.15 -3.81
C ASP A 600 18.96 20.81 -3.98
N ASP A 601 18.01 20.13 -4.61
CA ASP A 601 16.61 20.58 -4.69
C ASP A 601 15.99 20.72 -3.29
N LEU A 602 16.20 19.76 -2.38
CA LEU A 602 15.71 19.89 -1.00
C LEU A 602 16.41 21.01 -0.22
N LYS A 603 17.68 21.29 -0.49
CA LYS A 603 18.38 22.44 0.10
C LYS A 603 17.73 23.75 -0.34
N VAL A 604 17.38 23.87 -1.62
CA VAL A 604 16.67 25.05 -2.15
C VAL A 604 15.26 25.14 -1.55
N LEU A 605 14.54 24.02 -1.49
CA LEU A 605 13.17 23.94 -0.99
C LEU A 605 13.02 24.49 0.44
N TYR A 606 13.97 24.15 1.33
CA TYR A 606 13.92 24.55 2.74
C TYR A 606 14.88 25.70 3.08
N ARG A 607 15.47 26.35 2.09
CA ARG A 607 16.37 27.48 2.30
C ARG A 607 15.72 28.61 3.09
N GLY A 608 16.36 29.01 4.18
CA GLY A 608 15.89 30.07 5.09
C GLY A 608 14.98 29.58 6.21
N PHE A 609 14.69 28.27 6.29
CA PHE A 609 14.04 27.65 7.44
C PHE A 609 15.08 26.85 8.23
N ASP A 610 15.20 27.14 9.52
CA ASP A 610 16.06 26.37 10.42
C ASP A 610 15.39 25.03 10.78
N LEU A 611 15.86 23.94 10.18
CA LEU A 611 15.26 22.61 10.36
C LEU A 611 15.50 22.01 11.77
N CYS A 612 16.44 22.55 12.55
CA CYS A 612 16.66 22.13 13.94
C CYS A 612 16.06 23.12 14.95
N SER A 613 15.35 24.16 14.50
CA SER A 613 14.66 25.07 15.42
C SER A 613 13.53 24.35 16.17
N PRO A 614 13.36 24.59 17.49
CA PRO A 614 12.25 24.02 18.25
C PRO A 614 10.88 24.53 17.80
N SER A 615 10.79 25.64 17.05
CA SER A 615 9.54 26.17 16.50
C SER A 615 9.32 25.80 15.02
N THR A 616 10.21 25.03 14.40
CA THR A 616 10.08 24.59 13.01
C THR A 616 9.76 23.09 12.95
N SER A 617 8.80 22.71 12.12
CA SER A 617 8.53 21.29 11.84
C SER A 617 8.05 21.08 10.41
N VAL A 618 8.70 20.16 9.70
CA VAL A 618 8.39 19.87 8.29
C VAL A 618 7.66 18.54 8.17
N SER A 619 6.51 18.54 7.51
CA SER A 619 5.81 17.33 7.09
C SER A 619 6.06 17.13 5.59
N MET A 620 6.38 15.90 5.18
CA MET A 620 6.62 15.51 3.80
C MET A 620 5.66 14.37 3.42
N THR A 621 4.75 14.65 2.49
CA THR A 621 3.76 13.67 2.01
C THR A 621 4.37 12.85 0.88
N ILE A 622 5.15 11.84 1.25
CA ILE A 622 5.86 10.92 0.34
C ILE A 622 5.74 9.49 0.88
N ASN A 623 5.58 8.49 -0.01
CA ASN A 623 5.35 7.09 0.38
C ASN A 623 6.39 6.15 -0.24
N GLY A 624 6.25 5.77 -1.52
CA GLY A 624 7.15 4.82 -2.19
C GLY A 624 8.65 5.13 -1.99
N PRO A 625 9.16 6.29 -2.43
CA PRO A 625 10.56 6.69 -2.26
C PRO A 625 10.81 7.46 -0.95
N ALA A 626 9.93 7.31 0.07
CA ALA A 626 10.09 7.99 1.34
C ALA A 626 11.44 7.77 2.03
N PRO A 627 12.07 6.56 2.02
CA PRO A 627 13.40 6.38 2.58
C PRO A 627 14.45 7.30 1.93
N THR A 628 14.40 7.45 0.60
CA THR A 628 15.32 8.28 -0.18
C THR A 628 15.11 9.77 0.13
N ILE A 629 13.86 10.24 0.09
CA ILE A 629 13.55 11.65 0.40
C ILE A 629 13.85 11.98 1.87
N LEU A 630 13.60 11.07 2.81
CA LEU A 630 13.98 11.24 4.22
C LEU A 630 15.50 11.35 4.38
N ALA A 631 16.28 10.51 3.68
CA ALA A 631 17.73 10.61 3.68
C ALA A 631 18.20 11.97 3.13
N MET A 632 17.60 12.45 2.04
CA MET A 632 17.88 13.80 1.52
C MET A 632 17.56 14.88 2.55
N PHE A 633 16.39 14.81 3.20
CA PHE A 633 15.96 15.78 4.21
C PHE A 633 16.91 15.83 5.41
N LEU A 634 17.29 14.68 5.96
CA LEU A 634 18.24 14.61 7.07
C LEU A 634 19.61 15.16 6.68
N ASN A 635 20.07 14.88 5.45
CA ASN A 635 21.31 15.46 4.94
C ASN A 635 21.20 16.98 4.74
N THR A 636 20.05 17.51 4.33
CA THR A 636 19.80 18.96 4.26
C THR A 636 19.90 19.59 5.66
N ALA A 637 19.27 19.01 6.68
CA ALA A 637 19.37 19.51 8.05
C ALA A 637 20.80 19.45 8.61
N ILE A 638 21.53 18.36 8.33
CA ILE A 638 22.94 18.21 8.71
C ILE A 638 23.79 19.28 8.01
N THR A 639 23.59 19.48 6.70
CA THR A 639 24.32 20.46 5.90
C THR A 639 24.11 21.87 6.43
N GLN A 640 22.88 22.27 6.78
CA GLN A 640 22.59 23.58 7.38
C GLN A 640 23.45 23.86 8.63
N ARG A 641 23.70 22.84 9.47
CA ARG A 641 24.50 23.01 10.69
C ARG A 641 25.99 22.93 10.47
N LEU A 642 26.44 22.13 9.50
CA LEU A 642 27.83 22.15 9.07
C LEU A 642 28.21 23.51 8.45
N ASP A 643 27.30 24.10 7.67
CA ASP A 643 27.51 25.41 7.06
C ASP A 643 27.48 26.53 8.10
N ALA A 644 26.51 26.51 9.03
CA ALA A 644 26.50 27.45 10.16
C ALA A 644 27.78 27.36 11.03
N PHE A 645 28.35 26.16 11.19
CA PHE A 645 29.63 25.98 11.87
C PHE A 645 30.78 26.62 11.06
N ARG A 646 30.82 26.39 9.74
CA ARG A 646 31.83 26.98 8.85
C ARG A 646 31.80 28.50 8.88
N GLU A 647 30.61 29.09 8.81
CA GLU A 647 30.41 30.54 8.89
C GLU A 647 30.89 31.11 10.24
N LYS A 648 30.57 30.42 11.34
CA LYS A 648 30.94 30.86 12.69
C LYS A 648 32.44 30.71 13.00
N GLN A 649 33.07 29.65 12.51
CA GLN A 649 34.45 29.28 12.86
C GLN A 649 35.48 29.63 11.78
N GLY A 650 35.04 30.03 10.58
CA GLY A 650 35.91 30.33 9.44
C GLY A 650 36.67 29.11 8.87
N ARG A 651 36.27 27.88 9.22
CA ARG A 651 36.93 26.64 8.79
C ARG A 651 35.94 25.46 8.70
N PRO A 652 36.25 24.40 7.92
CA PRO A 652 35.47 23.17 7.98
C PRO A 652 35.57 22.49 9.36
N PRO A 653 34.49 21.80 9.81
CA PRO A 653 34.55 20.98 11.01
C PRO A 653 35.49 19.79 10.82
N LYS A 654 36.24 19.44 11.86
CA LYS A 654 37.03 18.20 11.91
C LYS A 654 36.08 17.00 12.00
N ALA A 655 36.57 15.80 11.70
CA ALA A 655 35.75 14.58 11.68
C ALA A 655 34.93 14.37 12.97
N LYS A 656 35.53 14.60 14.15
CA LYS A 656 34.83 14.49 15.44
C LYS A 656 33.72 15.55 15.60
N GLU A 657 34.02 16.81 15.26
CA GLU A 657 33.04 17.91 15.32
C GLU A 657 31.88 17.66 14.35
N ALA A 658 32.16 17.16 13.15
CA ALA A 658 31.14 16.81 12.16
C ALA A 658 30.24 15.66 12.65
N ALA A 659 30.80 14.65 13.32
CA ALA A 659 30.06 13.55 13.91
C ALA A 659 29.15 14.03 15.07
N GLU A 660 29.66 14.92 15.93
CA GLU A 660 28.89 15.53 17.03
C GLU A 660 27.74 16.41 16.49
N ILE A 661 27.99 17.23 15.46
CA ILE A 661 26.95 18.01 14.77
C ILE A 661 25.90 17.08 14.19
N LYS A 662 26.30 16.01 13.48
CA LYS A 662 25.36 15.05 12.89
C LYS A 662 24.48 14.41 13.96
N ALA A 663 25.07 13.92 15.06
CA ALA A 663 24.32 13.32 16.16
C ALA A 663 23.31 14.31 16.77
N TRP A 664 23.74 15.54 17.04
CA TRP A 664 22.88 16.59 17.58
C TRP A 664 21.71 16.93 16.64
N VAL A 665 21.96 17.02 15.33
CA VAL A 665 20.92 17.27 14.32
C VAL A 665 19.88 16.16 14.34
N LEU A 666 20.32 14.89 14.32
CA LEU A 666 19.42 13.73 14.32
C LEU A 666 18.54 13.68 15.58
N GLU A 667 19.09 14.02 16.75
CA GLU A 667 18.31 14.10 17.99
C GLU A 667 17.31 15.27 18.02
N THR A 668 17.64 16.38 17.36
CA THR A 668 16.91 17.65 17.49
C THR A 668 15.86 17.86 16.38
N VAL A 669 16.12 17.39 15.16
CA VAL A 669 15.30 17.66 13.97
C VAL A 669 13.83 17.26 14.18
N ARG A 670 12.92 18.13 13.74
CA ARG A 670 11.46 17.98 13.94
C ARG A 670 10.73 17.85 12.62
N GLY A 671 9.91 16.82 12.50
CA GLY A 671 9.11 16.63 11.30
C GLY A 671 8.37 15.31 11.25
N THR A 672 7.79 15.05 10.08
CA THR A 672 7.03 13.85 9.77
C THR A 672 7.31 13.46 8.33
N VAL A 673 7.60 12.20 8.09
CA VAL A 673 7.47 11.59 6.76
C VAL A 673 6.19 10.73 6.77
N GLN A 674 5.41 10.76 5.68
CA GLN A 674 4.15 10.01 5.65
C GLN A 674 4.40 8.49 5.61
N ALA A 675 5.05 7.98 4.56
CA ALA A 675 5.66 6.66 4.50
C ALA A 675 4.77 5.48 4.98
N ASP A 676 3.45 5.60 4.87
CA ASP A 676 2.53 4.53 5.23
C ASP A 676 2.27 3.69 3.98
N ILE A 677 2.99 2.57 3.86
CA ILE A 677 2.91 1.70 2.69
C ILE A 677 1.63 0.84 2.68
N LEU A 678 1.02 0.57 3.84
CA LEU A 678 -0.17 -0.27 3.91
C LEU A 678 -1.38 0.42 3.26
N LYS A 679 -1.50 1.75 3.41
CA LYS A 679 -2.55 2.51 2.70
C LYS A 679 -2.28 2.65 1.20
N GLU A 680 -1.04 2.44 0.74
CA GLU A 680 -0.72 2.52 -0.70
C GLU A 680 -1.38 1.38 -1.44
N ASP A 681 -1.27 0.16 -0.92
CA ASP A 681 -1.96 -1.01 -1.48
C ASP A 681 -3.48 -0.94 -1.33
N GLN A 682 -3.97 -0.34 -0.23
CA GLN A 682 -5.41 -0.32 0.09
C GLN A 682 -6.20 0.81 -0.57
N GLY A 683 -5.58 1.95 -0.89
CA GLY A 683 -6.33 3.14 -1.29
C GLY A 683 -5.62 4.12 -2.23
N GLN A 684 -4.33 4.40 -2.04
CA GLN A 684 -3.65 5.45 -2.82
C GLN A 684 -2.97 4.97 -4.11
N ASN A 685 -2.58 3.70 -4.18
CA ASN A 685 -1.95 3.05 -5.32
C ASN A 685 -0.65 3.74 -5.81
N THR A 686 0.18 4.29 -4.92
CA THR A 686 1.52 4.84 -5.27
C THR A 686 2.69 4.00 -4.75
N CYS A 687 2.46 2.70 -4.50
CA CYS A 687 3.53 1.79 -4.09
C CYS A 687 4.41 1.42 -5.30
N ILE A 688 5.70 1.78 -5.24
CA ILE A 688 6.68 1.48 -6.31
C ILE A 688 7.56 0.26 -6.01
N PHE A 689 7.46 -0.26 -4.79
CA PHE A 689 8.16 -1.45 -4.33
C PHE A 689 7.14 -2.51 -3.91
N SER A 690 7.55 -3.77 -3.76
CA SER A 690 6.68 -4.75 -3.12
C SER A 690 6.38 -4.33 -1.67
N THR A 691 5.15 -4.57 -1.22
CA THR A 691 4.69 -4.21 0.13
C THR A 691 5.62 -4.77 1.21
N GLU A 692 6.12 -6.00 1.02
CA GLU A 692 7.05 -6.64 1.96
C GLU A 692 8.38 -5.89 2.04
N PHE A 693 8.99 -5.58 0.89
CA PHE A 693 10.25 -4.85 0.84
C PHE A 693 10.12 -3.45 1.45
N ALA A 694 9.04 -2.77 1.12
CA ALA A 694 8.77 -1.43 1.62
C ALA A 694 8.53 -1.41 3.14
N LEU A 695 7.79 -2.37 3.70
CA LEU A 695 7.65 -2.50 5.16
C LEU A 695 8.98 -2.84 5.84
N ARG A 696 9.82 -3.67 5.22
CA ARG A 696 11.18 -3.94 5.71
C ARG A 696 12.02 -2.66 5.75
N MET A 697 11.98 -1.83 4.70
CA MET A 697 12.65 -0.53 4.70
C MET A 697 12.12 0.40 5.79
N MET A 698 10.80 0.43 6.02
CA MET A 698 10.22 1.21 7.12
C MET A 698 10.72 0.76 8.49
N ALA A 699 10.86 -0.55 8.69
CA ALA A 699 11.46 -1.07 9.90
C ALA A 699 12.96 -0.74 10.00
N ASP A 700 13.72 -0.71 8.90
CA ASP A 700 15.12 -0.28 8.89
C ASP A 700 15.25 1.22 9.26
N ILE A 701 14.35 2.08 8.77
CA ILE A 701 14.27 3.50 9.17
C ILE A 701 14.02 3.61 10.67
N GLN A 702 13.06 2.86 11.21
CA GLN A 702 12.75 2.92 12.63
C GLN A 702 13.91 2.40 13.50
N ALA A 703 14.61 1.35 13.06
CA ALA A 703 15.83 0.88 13.72
C ALA A 703 16.90 1.97 13.76
N TYR A 704 17.15 2.63 12.63
CA TYR A 704 18.09 3.74 12.52
C TYR A 704 17.70 4.91 13.45
N PHE A 705 16.40 5.21 13.55
CA PHE A 705 15.89 6.25 14.46
C PHE A 705 16.17 5.92 15.93
N ILE A 706 16.00 4.66 16.33
CA ILE A 706 16.28 4.20 17.69
C ILE A 706 17.79 4.31 17.98
N GLU A 707 18.62 3.75 17.10
CA GLU A 707 20.08 3.75 17.23
C GLU A 707 20.65 5.18 17.33
N ASN A 708 20.14 6.09 16.51
CA ASN A 708 20.60 7.48 16.44
C ASN A 708 19.74 8.45 17.27
N LYS A 709 18.87 7.94 18.15
CA LYS A 709 18.02 8.73 19.08
C LYS A 709 17.18 9.82 18.40
N VAL A 710 16.68 9.56 17.19
CA VAL A 710 15.77 10.44 16.46
C VAL A 710 14.37 10.38 17.10
N LYS A 711 14.14 11.23 18.11
CA LYS A 711 12.92 11.21 18.97
C LYS A 711 11.88 12.27 18.59
N ASN A 712 12.26 13.20 17.72
CA ASN A 712 11.50 14.39 17.38
C ASN A 712 10.94 14.35 15.94
N PHE A 713 11.24 13.29 15.21
CA PHE A 713 10.75 13.04 13.86
C PHE A 713 9.84 11.82 13.85
N TYR A 714 8.65 11.94 13.26
CA TYR A 714 7.74 10.81 13.07
C TYR A 714 8.15 10.03 11.82
N SER A 715 8.54 8.77 12.01
CA SER A 715 9.03 7.88 10.95
C SER A 715 7.91 7.39 10.02
N VAL A 716 6.66 7.42 10.49
CA VAL A 716 5.47 7.08 9.71
C VAL A 716 4.26 7.88 10.20
N SER A 717 3.43 8.29 9.25
CA SER A 717 2.12 8.92 9.48
C SER A 717 1.03 8.01 8.90
N ILE A 718 0.51 7.13 9.75
CA ILE A 718 -0.47 6.09 9.44
C ILE A 718 -1.78 6.74 9.00
N SER A 719 -2.17 6.57 7.75
CA SER A 719 -3.10 7.47 7.08
C SER A 719 -4.36 6.77 6.58
N GLY A 720 -5.50 7.22 7.08
CA GLY A 720 -6.84 6.92 6.55
C GLY A 720 -7.34 7.87 5.48
N TYR A 721 -6.75 9.06 5.34
CA TYR A 721 -7.24 10.10 4.42
C TYR A 721 -7.49 9.54 3.01
N HIS A 722 -6.45 8.95 2.42
CA HIS A 722 -6.49 8.41 1.06
C HIS A 722 -7.46 7.23 0.90
N ILE A 723 -7.62 6.40 1.93
CA ILE A 723 -8.59 5.29 1.94
C ILE A 723 -10.03 5.85 1.89
N ALA A 724 -10.30 6.94 2.59
CA ALA A 724 -11.60 7.61 2.56
C ALA A 724 -11.88 8.29 1.21
N GLU A 725 -10.88 9.00 0.67
CA GLU A 725 -10.98 9.66 -0.63
C GLU A 725 -11.21 8.64 -1.76
N ALA A 726 -10.67 7.42 -1.64
CA ALA A 726 -10.90 6.33 -2.58
C ALA A 726 -12.33 5.74 -2.53
N GLY A 727 -13.11 6.01 -1.49
CA GLY A 727 -14.44 5.41 -1.38
C GLY A 727 -14.94 5.11 0.03
N ALA A 728 -14.02 4.92 0.99
CA ALA A 728 -14.36 4.33 2.27
C ALA A 728 -15.20 5.27 3.16
N ASN A 729 -16.23 4.71 3.78
CA ASN A 729 -17.00 5.39 4.83
C ASN A 729 -16.12 5.63 6.09
N PRO A 730 -16.51 6.52 7.02
CA PRO A 730 -15.73 6.85 8.22
C PRO A 730 -15.36 5.63 9.09
N ILE A 731 -16.22 4.62 9.17
CA ILE A 731 -15.97 3.42 9.98
C ILE A 731 -14.85 2.59 9.35
N SER A 732 -14.94 2.31 8.05
CA SER A 732 -13.91 1.59 7.31
C SER A 732 -12.58 2.34 7.32
N GLN A 733 -12.60 3.66 7.12
CA GLN A 733 -11.43 4.51 7.24
C GLN A 733 -10.74 4.31 8.59
N LEU A 734 -11.47 4.51 9.70
CA LEU A 734 -10.92 4.40 11.04
C LEU A 734 -10.40 3.00 11.34
N ALA A 735 -11.17 1.96 10.98
CA ALA A 735 -10.82 0.57 11.22
C ALA A 735 -9.54 0.15 10.49
N PHE A 736 -9.45 0.44 9.18
CA PHE A 736 -8.27 0.10 8.39
C PHE A 736 -7.04 0.89 8.83
N THR A 737 -7.19 2.18 9.15
CA THR A 737 -6.06 3.00 9.62
C THR A 737 -5.50 2.49 10.95
N LEU A 738 -6.36 2.17 11.91
CA LEU A 738 -5.90 1.60 13.19
C LEU A 738 -5.32 0.20 13.00
N ALA A 739 -5.92 -0.61 12.11
CA ALA A 739 -5.38 -1.93 11.78
C ALA A 739 -3.96 -1.82 11.22
N ASN A 740 -3.73 -0.94 10.23
CA ASN A 740 -2.42 -0.66 9.66
C ASN A 740 -1.43 -0.19 10.74
N GLY A 741 -1.86 0.71 11.62
CA GLY A 741 -1.04 1.16 12.75
C GLY A 741 -0.62 0.04 13.69
N PHE A 742 -1.52 -0.90 13.99
CA PHE A 742 -1.18 -2.08 14.78
C PHE A 742 -0.33 -3.11 14.01
N THR A 743 -0.46 -3.18 12.68
CA THR A 743 0.44 -3.99 11.83
C THR A 743 1.88 -3.47 11.93
N PHE A 744 2.10 -2.14 11.90
CA PHE A 744 3.43 -1.57 12.14
C PHE A 744 3.96 -1.91 13.53
N VAL A 745 3.10 -1.85 14.57
CA VAL A 745 3.49 -2.23 15.94
C VAL A 745 3.96 -3.69 15.99
N GLU A 746 3.18 -4.62 15.46
CA GLU A 746 3.56 -6.05 15.43
C GLU A 746 4.81 -6.28 14.59
N SER A 747 4.96 -5.57 13.46
CA SER A 747 6.13 -5.70 12.58
C SER A 747 7.43 -5.22 13.26
N TYR A 748 7.37 -4.15 14.04
CA TYR A 748 8.53 -3.66 14.78
C TYR A 748 8.85 -4.53 16.00
N LEU A 749 7.81 -5.06 16.67
CA LEU A 749 7.99 -6.04 17.75
C LEU A 749 8.65 -7.34 17.24
N ALA A 750 8.27 -7.81 16.05
CA ALA A 750 8.88 -8.98 15.41
C ALA A 750 10.39 -8.80 15.15
N ARG A 751 10.85 -7.54 15.02
CA ARG A 751 12.27 -7.18 14.92
C ARG A 751 12.92 -6.82 16.26
N ASN A 752 12.32 -7.25 17.37
CA ASN A 752 12.81 -7.06 18.74
C ASN A 752 12.95 -5.59 19.19
N MET A 753 12.21 -4.66 18.57
CA MET A 753 12.15 -3.27 19.04
C MET A 753 11.17 -3.16 20.22
N LYS A 754 11.51 -2.41 21.26
CA LYS A 754 10.58 -2.20 22.39
C LYS A 754 9.50 -1.20 21.98
N VAL A 755 8.25 -1.48 22.37
CA VAL A 755 7.09 -0.62 22.05
C VAL A 755 7.31 0.86 22.38
N ASP A 756 7.97 1.13 23.50
CA ASP A 756 8.20 2.50 23.98
C ASP A 756 9.27 3.28 23.21
N ASP A 757 10.09 2.59 22.41
CA ASP A 757 11.14 3.19 21.60
C ASP A 757 10.61 3.71 20.25
N PHE A 758 9.48 3.17 19.77
CA PHE A 758 8.91 3.54 18.46
C PHE A 758 7.47 4.08 18.52
N ALA A 759 6.61 3.61 19.43
CA ALA A 759 5.20 4.04 19.46
C ALA A 759 5.02 5.57 19.60
N PRO A 760 5.87 6.30 20.35
CA PRO A 760 5.80 7.76 20.39
C PRO A 760 6.13 8.49 19.07
N ASN A 761 6.78 7.80 18.13
CA ASN A 761 7.16 8.28 16.80
C ASN A 761 6.13 7.88 15.72
N LEU A 762 5.03 7.23 16.10
CA LEU A 762 3.90 6.98 15.21
C LEU A 762 2.96 8.19 15.20
N SER A 763 2.69 8.72 14.01
CA SER A 763 1.67 9.73 13.74
C SER A 763 0.48 9.09 13.04
N PHE A 764 -0.69 9.71 13.13
CA PHE A 764 -1.88 9.30 12.39
C PHE A 764 -2.42 10.44 11.52
N PHE A 765 -3.15 10.11 10.48
CA PHE A 765 -3.75 11.08 9.57
C PHE A 765 -5.13 10.63 9.08
N PHE A 766 -6.16 11.45 9.28
CA PHE A 766 -7.54 11.12 8.91
C PHE A 766 -8.17 12.19 7.99
N SER A 767 -9.17 11.79 7.20
CA SER A 767 -10.09 12.68 6.47
C SER A 767 -11.34 12.94 7.32
N ASN A 768 -11.85 14.17 7.30
CA ASN A 768 -13.17 14.52 7.83
C ASN A 768 -14.12 14.87 6.69
N GLY A 769 -15.23 14.14 6.59
CA GLY A 769 -16.33 14.39 5.66
C GLY A 769 -17.60 14.87 6.37
N MET A 770 -18.76 14.66 5.73
CA MET A 770 -20.06 15.14 6.21
C MET A 770 -20.84 14.11 7.05
N ASP A 771 -20.44 12.84 7.01
CA ASP A 771 -21.08 11.76 7.76
C ASP A 771 -20.99 11.98 9.29
N PRO A 772 -22.02 11.59 10.06
CA PRO A 772 -22.11 11.89 11.49
C PRO A 772 -20.97 11.30 12.32
N GLU A 773 -20.41 10.15 11.93
CA GLU A 773 -19.33 9.47 12.66
C GLU A 773 -18.04 10.30 12.74
N TYR A 774 -17.82 11.25 11.82
CA TYR A 774 -16.66 12.14 11.85
C TYR A 774 -16.61 13.02 13.12
N THR A 775 -17.76 13.29 13.76
CA THR A 775 -17.85 14.04 15.03
C THR A 775 -17.14 13.33 16.21
N VAL A 776 -16.96 12.00 16.12
CA VAL A 776 -16.40 11.18 17.21
C VAL A 776 -15.16 10.39 16.82
N MET A 777 -14.82 10.30 15.53
CA MET A 777 -13.76 9.43 15.01
C MET A 777 -12.42 9.60 15.75
N GLY A 778 -11.92 10.83 15.89
CA GLY A 778 -10.64 11.09 16.56
C GLY A 778 -10.62 10.67 18.04
N ARG A 779 -11.76 10.80 18.73
CA ARG A 779 -11.95 10.40 20.13
C ARG A 779 -11.89 8.88 20.27
N VAL A 780 -12.56 8.18 19.34
CA VAL A 780 -12.60 6.72 19.27
C VAL A 780 -11.20 6.17 18.97
N ALA A 781 -10.48 6.77 18.00
CA ALA A 781 -9.11 6.40 17.66
C ALA A 781 -8.18 6.45 18.88
N ARG A 782 -8.19 7.56 19.62
CA ARG A 782 -7.37 7.74 20.84
C ARG A 782 -7.69 6.68 21.89
N ARG A 783 -8.97 6.42 22.18
CA ARG A 783 -9.37 5.48 23.22
C ARG A 783 -8.99 4.04 22.88
N ILE A 784 -9.21 3.61 21.64
CA ILE A 784 -8.82 2.26 21.18
C ILE A 784 -7.30 2.09 21.32
N TRP A 785 -6.53 3.05 20.78
CA TRP A 785 -5.07 3.02 20.85
C TRP A 785 -4.54 3.03 22.29
N ALA A 786 -4.99 3.95 23.13
CA ALA A 786 -4.53 4.07 24.51
C ALA A 786 -4.79 2.78 25.29
N THR A 787 -5.99 2.21 25.13
CA THR A 787 -6.40 0.97 25.81
C THR A 787 -5.55 -0.21 25.34
N ALA A 788 -5.38 -0.37 24.02
CA ALA A 788 -4.54 -1.43 23.45
C ALA A 788 -3.08 -1.28 23.90
N MET A 789 -2.49 -0.09 23.75
CA MET A 789 -1.10 0.17 24.16
C MET A 789 -0.88 -0.14 25.63
N LYS A 790 -1.80 0.27 26.51
CA LYS A 790 -1.66 0.05 27.95
C LYS A 790 -1.84 -1.42 28.34
N LEU A 791 -2.92 -2.06 27.86
CA LEU A 791 -3.37 -3.35 28.39
C LEU A 791 -2.87 -4.55 27.58
N LYS A 792 -2.63 -4.37 26.27
CA LYS A 792 -2.13 -5.44 25.40
C LYS A 792 -0.61 -5.38 25.25
N TYR A 793 -0.06 -4.19 25.04
CA TYR A 793 1.36 -4.00 24.72
C TYR A 793 2.21 -3.51 25.89
N ASN A 794 1.62 -3.24 27.06
CA ASN A 794 2.31 -2.70 28.24
C ASN A 794 3.12 -1.41 27.98
N GLY A 795 2.69 -0.60 27.00
CA GLY A 795 3.33 0.66 26.64
C GLY A 795 3.12 1.75 27.70
N ASN A 796 4.11 2.62 27.86
CA ASN A 796 4.08 3.72 28.81
C ASN A 796 3.08 4.82 28.41
N LYS A 797 2.94 5.84 29.28
CA LYS A 797 2.00 6.96 29.06
C LYS A 797 2.25 7.71 27.74
N ARG A 798 3.48 7.79 27.25
CA ARG A 798 3.82 8.46 25.98
C ARG A 798 3.37 7.61 24.78
N SER A 799 3.55 6.30 24.84
CA SER A 799 3.12 5.33 23.81
C SER A 799 1.61 5.24 23.68
N GLN A 800 0.87 5.47 24.78
CA GLN A 800 -0.60 5.48 24.80
C GLN A 800 -1.22 6.71 24.10
N ARG A 801 -0.44 7.75 23.80
CA ARG A 801 -0.94 9.02 23.25
C ARG A 801 -0.95 9.00 21.72
N LEU A 802 -2.08 8.62 21.14
CA LEU A 802 -2.30 8.74 19.69
C LEU A 802 -2.42 10.22 19.30
N LYS A 803 -1.47 10.69 18.50
CA LYS A 803 -1.47 12.02 17.89
C LYS A 803 -1.88 11.87 16.43
N TYR A 804 -2.73 12.77 15.94
CA TYR A 804 -3.18 12.72 14.57
C TYR A 804 -3.26 14.11 13.93
N HIS A 805 -3.21 14.13 12.61
CA HIS A 805 -3.63 15.24 11.76
C HIS A 805 -5.01 14.91 11.17
N ILE A 806 -5.82 15.94 10.91
CA ILE A 806 -7.08 15.84 10.15
C ILE A 806 -6.99 16.81 8.99
N GLN A 807 -7.43 16.35 7.82
CA GLN A 807 -7.67 17.19 6.64
C GLN A 807 -9.14 17.05 6.23
N THR A 808 -9.75 18.13 5.76
CA THR A 808 -11.12 18.13 5.21
C THR A 808 -11.18 17.30 3.93
N SER A 809 -12.31 16.64 3.67
CA SER A 809 -12.43 15.70 2.55
C SER A 809 -12.45 16.42 1.21
N GLY A 810 -11.49 16.12 0.34
CA GLY A 810 -11.44 16.62 -1.04
C GLY A 810 -12.62 16.11 -1.88
N ARG A 811 -13.05 14.87 -1.65
CA ARG A 811 -14.20 14.23 -2.31
C ARG A 811 -15.53 14.92 -2.03
N SER A 812 -15.64 15.62 -0.90
CA SER A 812 -16.85 16.40 -0.58
C SER A 812 -16.94 17.72 -1.35
N LEU A 813 -15.86 18.12 -2.02
CA LEU A 813 -15.75 19.35 -2.78
C LEU A 813 -16.07 19.07 -4.25
N HIS A 814 -16.94 19.90 -4.84
CA HIS A 814 -17.44 19.69 -6.19
C HIS A 814 -16.96 20.79 -7.12
N ALA A 815 -16.83 20.43 -8.41
CA ALA A 815 -16.48 21.39 -9.46
C ALA A 815 -17.67 22.31 -9.83
N GLN A 816 -18.90 21.88 -9.56
CA GLN A 816 -20.10 22.70 -9.72
C GLN A 816 -20.37 23.48 -8.44
N GLU A 817 -20.81 24.73 -8.59
CA GLU A 817 -21.15 25.62 -7.46
C GLU A 817 -20.02 25.65 -6.42
N MET A 818 -18.79 25.94 -6.88
CA MET A 818 -17.57 25.79 -6.07
C MET A 818 -17.63 26.62 -4.78
N ASP A 819 -18.36 27.73 -4.74
CA ASP A 819 -18.54 28.56 -3.54
C ASP A 819 -19.18 27.77 -2.36
N PHE A 820 -19.97 26.73 -2.62
CA PHE A 820 -20.53 25.88 -1.56
C PHE A 820 -19.49 24.98 -0.88
N ASN A 821 -18.29 24.87 -1.44
CA ASN A 821 -17.21 24.10 -0.85
C ASN A 821 -16.73 24.73 0.48
N ASP A 822 -16.81 26.05 0.62
CA ASP A 822 -16.47 26.76 1.87
C ASP A 822 -17.41 26.38 3.02
N ILE A 823 -18.70 26.20 2.74
CA ILE A 823 -19.69 25.77 3.73
C ILE A 823 -19.33 24.37 4.26
N ARG A 824 -19.03 23.43 3.36
CA ARG A 824 -18.67 22.05 3.72
C ARG A 824 -17.36 22.01 4.51
N THR A 825 -16.35 22.72 4.02
CA THR A 825 -15.02 22.80 4.65
C THR A 825 -15.09 23.41 6.05
N THR A 826 -15.91 24.46 6.23
CA THR A 826 -16.13 25.10 7.54
C THR A 826 -16.71 24.11 8.56
N LEU A 827 -17.73 23.34 8.18
CA LEU A 827 -18.35 22.35 9.08
C LEU A 827 -17.37 21.21 9.44
N GLN A 828 -16.59 20.74 8.47
CA GLN A 828 -15.59 19.69 8.68
C GLN A 828 -14.42 20.16 9.57
N ALA A 829 -13.99 21.40 9.42
CA ALA A 829 -12.99 22.04 10.26
C ALA A 829 -13.51 22.24 11.70
N LEU A 830 -14.76 22.67 11.85
CA LEU A 830 -15.38 22.90 13.16
C LEU A 830 -15.35 21.65 14.05
N ILE A 831 -15.69 20.48 13.51
CA ILE A 831 -15.69 19.22 14.28
C ILE A 831 -14.28 18.64 14.50
N ALA A 832 -13.28 19.11 13.76
CA ALA A 832 -11.89 18.68 13.91
C ALA A 832 -11.19 19.38 15.09
N VAL A 833 -11.56 20.64 15.36
CA VAL A 833 -11.02 21.51 16.41
C VAL A 833 -11.66 21.22 17.76
#